data_AF-A0AA35RJU1-F1
#
_entry.id   AF-A0AA35RJU1-F1
#
_cell.length_a   1.000
_cell.length_b   1.000
_cell.length_c   1.000
_cell.angle_alpha   90.00
_cell.angle_beta   90.00
_cell.angle_gamma   90.00
#
_symmetry.space_group_name_H-M   'P 1'
#
loop_
_entity.id
_entity.type
_entity.pdbx_description
1 polymer ?
#
loop_
_entity_poly.entity_id
_entity_poly.type
_entity_poly.pdbx_seq_one_letter_code
_entity_poly.pdbx_strand_id
1 'polypeptide(L)'
;MSTGNPVQALVKEAAGPGLTLAEVPEPAPGPKEVLVRVIKAAVCGTDLHIYQWDEWARSVIEPPLVLGHEFVGEVVALGPGATLHRAGDRVSGEGHITCGLCRNCRAGKPHLCHLTKGVGVHRDGAFAELVVMPESNLWPIHDSIPTEIAAFLDRLGNAAHCALSFDLVAEDVLITGAGPIGVMAAAICRHLGARHVVVTDVNDYRLDLARRMGASLAVNVTQESVEDAVTQLGMSNGFDRGIEVSGSPDAFRSMLANMYNGGQIALLGFLPGSTTIDWNQVILKSLRIKGIYGREMYETWYKMTQMLRSGLDVSPVLTHRLSLDDFEEGFAAMAAGRCGKVVLTYDPGEHIKSSKQHHGNHRETRRVDSAHPGADPGRRPVQGRAGHHLAAGRGHSRRLRRSGAQLLRQQLPGAVQRPRGDRRGRRGPALRTASGCLVGPLHLRHQDLHKRLEQALARFLGTDDAILYTSCFDANGGLFETLLAEGDAVVLSDALNHASIIDGIRLCKAARYRYAHADMDDLEAKLNGAAGARLRLIATDGVFSMDGDIAPLDRIVELRAEQTRLGMTTELRDRLAENTAYFRDAMTAAGFDIRPGVHPIVPIMLYDAPSERLQGGDPLMATDLLAEGIYVIGFSFPVVPQGQARIRVQISAAHHESAHLDRAIEAFTRVGRQRGIIE
;
A
#
# COMPACT_ATOMS: atom_id res chain seq x y z
N MET A 1 -33.12 -13.63 10.08
CA MET A 1 -33.76 -14.91 9.70
C MET A 1 -34.38 -14.65 8.35
N SER A 2 -34.21 -15.54 7.37
CA SER A 2 -34.88 -15.39 6.08
C SER A 2 -36.40 -15.38 6.30
N THR A 3 -37.13 -14.52 5.58
CA THR A 3 -38.59 -14.43 5.63
C THR A 3 -39.26 -15.58 4.87
N GLY A 4 -38.49 -16.33 4.06
CA GLY A 4 -38.99 -17.45 3.27
C GLY A 4 -39.75 -17.05 2.00
N ASN A 5 -39.81 -15.75 1.70
CA ASN A 5 -40.34 -15.28 0.42
C ASN A 5 -39.32 -15.53 -0.71
N PRO A 6 -39.78 -15.72 -1.95
CA PRO A 6 -38.91 -15.61 -3.12
C PRO A 6 -38.43 -14.17 -3.30
N VAL A 7 -37.33 -14.01 -4.04
CA VAL A 7 -36.80 -12.74 -4.55
C VAL A 7 -36.45 -12.88 -6.03
N GLN A 8 -36.56 -11.79 -6.79
CA GLN A 8 -36.25 -11.76 -8.21
C GLN A 8 -34.74 -11.79 -8.46
N ALA A 9 -34.32 -12.60 -9.44
CA ALA A 9 -32.93 -12.74 -9.88
C ALA A 9 -32.79 -13.05 -11.38
N LEU A 10 -31.68 -12.63 -11.99
CA LEU A 10 -31.25 -13.10 -13.31
C LEU A 10 -30.37 -14.34 -13.14
N VAL A 11 -30.90 -15.48 -13.56
CA VAL A 11 -30.33 -16.81 -13.33
C VAL A 11 -29.85 -17.41 -14.65
N LYS A 12 -28.64 -17.97 -14.67
CA LYS A 12 -28.27 -18.98 -15.66
C LYS A 12 -28.82 -20.32 -15.16
N GLU A 13 -30.01 -20.70 -15.62
CA GLU A 13 -30.68 -21.93 -15.16
C GLU A 13 -30.04 -23.21 -15.70
N ALA A 14 -29.58 -23.19 -16.95
CA ALA A 14 -29.07 -24.35 -17.67
C ALA A 14 -27.90 -23.98 -18.60
N ALA A 15 -27.21 -25.00 -19.13
CA ALA A 15 -26.07 -24.82 -20.03
C ALA A 15 -26.52 -24.41 -21.45
N GLY A 16 -26.58 -23.10 -21.71
CA GLY A 16 -26.90 -22.52 -23.02
C GLY A 16 -26.84 -20.99 -23.01
N PRO A 17 -27.00 -20.31 -24.15
CA PRO A 17 -27.08 -18.85 -24.22
C PRO A 17 -28.32 -18.26 -23.49
N GLY A 18 -28.29 -16.96 -23.20
CA GLY A 18 -29.36 -16.24 -22.51
C GLY A 18 -29.28 -16.31 -20.97
N LEU A 19 -30.23 -15.67 -20.29
CA LEU A 19 -30.48 -15.73 -18.85
C LEU A 19 -32.00 -15.67 -18.62
N THR A 20 -32.47 -16.23 -17.51
CA THR A 20 -33.90 -16.19 -17.13
C THR A 20 -34.10 -15.25 -15.95
N LEU A 21 -35.08 -14.35 -16.03
CA LEU A 21 -35.59 -13.63 -14.86
C LEU A 21 -36.51 -14.58 -14.07
N ALA A 22 -36.09 -14.97 -12.88
CA ALA A 22 -36.73 -16.01 -12.08
C ALA A 22 -36.84 -15.63 -10.60
N GLU A 23 -37.77 -16.28 -9.90
CA GLU A 23 -37.89 -16.21 -8.44
C GLU A 23 -36.97 -17.25 -7.79
N VAL A 24 -36.06 -16.80 -6.91
CA VAL A 24 -35.16 -17.66 -6.12
C VAL A 24 -35.42 -17.49 -4.61
N PRO A 25 -35.12 -18.48 -3.75
CA PRO A 25 -35.36 -18.34 -2.31
C PRO A 25 -34.51 -17.21 -1.67
N GLU A 26 -35.09 -16.42 -0.75
CA GLU A 26 -34.34 -15.39 0.00
C GLU A 26 -33.08 -15.98 0.68
N PRO A 27 -31.87 -15.53 0.29
CA PRO A 27 -30.62 -16.11 0.79
C PRO A 27 -30.34 -15.66 2.23
N ALA A 28 -29.91 -16.60 3.09
CA ALA A 28 -29.62 -16.33 4.50
C ALA A 28 -28.11 -16.13 4.74
N PRO A 29 -27.66 -15.04 5.42
CA PRO A 29 -26.24 -14.81 5.67
C PRO A 29 -25.66 -15.78 6.71
N GLY A 30 -24.60 -16.49 6.33
CA GLY A 30 -23.83 -17.35 7.22
C GLY A 30 -22.96 -16.61 8.24
N PRO A 31 -22.16 -17.32 9.05
CA PRO A 31 -21.26 -16.69 10.02
C PRO A 31 -20.25 -15.75 9.34
N LYS A 32 -20.16 -14.51 9.83
CA LYS A 32 -19.41 -13.38 9.21
C LYS A 32 -19.82 -13.00 7.78
N GLU A 33 -20.93 -13.50 7.27
CA GLU A 33 -21.57 -12.94 6.08
C GLU A 33 -22.65 -11.92 6.47
N VAL A 34 -23.07 -11.13 5.50
CA VAL A 34 -24.10 -10.10 5.63
C VAL A 34 -24.99 -10.13 4.40
N LEU A 35 -26.27 -9.80 4.60
CA LEU A 35 -27.27 -9.71 3.55
C LEU A 35 -27.38 -8.26 3.11
N VAL A 36 -27.23 -8.02 1.81
CA VAL A 36 -27.29 -6.70 1.18
C VAL A 36 -28.47 -6.66 0.22
N ARG A 37 -29.34 -5.66 0.37
CA ARG A 37 -30.35 -5.33 -0.65
C ARG A 37 -29.67 -4.55 -1.76
N VAL A 38 -29.70 -5.09 -2.98
CA VAL A 38 -29.14 -4.42 -4.15
C VAL A 38 -30.04 -3.26 -4.55
N ILE A 39 -29.43 -2.13 -4.91
CA ILE A 39 -30.14 -0.93 -5.38
C ILE A 39 -29.91 -0.77 -6.89
N LYS A 40 -28.66 -0.92 -7.33
CA LYS A 40 -28.24 -0.90 -8.73
C LYS A 40 -27.10 -1.91 -8.93
N ALA A 41 -27.15 -2.64 -10.04
CA ALA A 41 -26.10 -3.55 -10.49
C ALA A 41 -25.59 -3.14 -11.88
N ALA A 42 -24.37 -3.49 -12.25
CA ALA A 42 -23.78 -3.08 -13.52
C ALA A 42 -23.32 -4.29 -14.37
N VAL A 43 -23.65 -4.28 -15.67
CA VAL A 43 -23.36 -5.41 -16.56
C VAL A 43 -21.92 -5.32 -17.10
N CYS A 44 -21.20 -6.44 -17.13
CA CYS A 44 -19.82 -6.51 -17.60
C CYS A 44 -19.61 -7.50 -18.75
N GLY A 45 -18.42 -7.41 -19.37
CA GLY A 45 -17.96 -8.40 -20.34
C GLY A 45 -17.95 -9.82 -19.78
N THR A 46 -17.60 -10.00 -18.50
CA THR A 46 -17.69 -11.30 -17.82
C THR A 46 -19.12 -11.85 -17.85
N ASP A 47 -20.13 -11.03 -17.52
CA ASP A 47 -21.53 -11.46 -17.60
C ASP A 47 -21.96 -11.71 -19.05
N LEU A 48 -21.43 -10.94 -20.02
CA LEU A 48 -21.69 -11.13 -21.46
C LEU A 48 -21.12 -12.47 -21.98
N HIS A 49 -19.92 -12.88 -21.56
CA HIS A 49 -19.36 -14.20 -21.88
C HIS A 49 -20.28 -15.33 -21.36
N ILE A 50 -20.79 -15.19 -20.13
CA ILE A 50 -21.75 -16.14 -19.55
C ILE A 50 -23.08 -16.11 -20.33
N TYR A 51 -23.60 -14.92 -20.66
CA TYR A 51 -24.83 -14.75 -21.45
C TYR A 51 -24.71 -15.40 -22.84
N GLN A 52 -23.59 -15.20 -23.54
CA GLN A 52 -23.34 -15.79 -24.86
C GLN A 52 -23.00 -17.29 -24.80
N TRP A 53 -22.65 -17.80 -23.62
CA TRP A 53 -22.26 -19.19 -23.37
C TRP A 53 -21.08 -19.64 -24.24
N ASP A 54 -20.00 -18.86 -24.22
CA ASP A 54 -18.77 -19.12 -24.96
C ASP A 54 -17.89 -20.22 -24.33
N GLU A 55 -16.69 -20.44 -24.89
CA GLU A 55 -15.75 -21.46 -24.40
C GLU A 55 -15.28 -21.20 -22.96
N TRP A 56 -15.05 -19.93 -22.60
CA TRP A 56 -14.66 -19.57 -21.23
C TRP A 56 -15.79 -19.87 -20.25
N ALA A 57 -17.02 -19.43 -20.55
CA ALA A 57 -18.19 -19.67 -19.70
C ALA A 57 -18.43 -21.17 -19.47
N ARG A 58 -18.35 -21.99 -20.52
CA ARG A 58 -18.48 -23.46 -20.44
C ARG A 58 -17.42 -24.12 -19.56
N SER A 59 -16.26 -23.50 -19.37
CA SER A 59 -15.14 -24.04 -18.58
C SER A 59 -15.15 -23.64 -17.10
N VAL A 60 -16.03 -22.71 -16.70
CA VAL A 60 -16.04 -22.10 -15.35
C VAL A 60 -17.42 -22.12 -14.67
N ILE A 61 -18.51 -22.02 -15.44
CA ILE A 61 -19.86 -21.83 -14.89
C ILE A 61 -20.56 -23.18 -14.68
N GLU A 62 -21.08 -23.39 -13.46
CA GLU A 62 -21.92 -24.51 -13.07
C GLU A 62 -23.37 -24.02 -12.82
N PRO A 63 -24.31 -24.19 -13.78
CA PRO A 63 -25.72 -23.86 -13.57
C PRO A 63 -26.41 -24.82 -12.58
N PRO A 64 -27.43 -24.38 -11.81
CA PRO A 64 -28.01 -23.04 -11.81
C PRO A 64 -27.18 -22.02 -10.99
N LEU A 65 -27.11 -20.78 -11.48
CA LEU A 65 -26.30 -19.70 -10.87
C LEU A 65 -26.94 -18.31 -11.05
N VAL A 66 -27.08 -17.53 -9.97
CA VAL A 66 -27.37 -16.08 -10.05
C VAL A 66 -26.12 -15.32 -10.47
N LEU A 67 -26.23 -14.46 -11.49
CA LEU A 67 -25.10 -13.72 -12.06
C LEU A 67 -24.82 -12.37 -11.36
N GLY A 68 -23.84 -11.62 -11.87
CA GLY A 68 -23.56 -10.24 -11.49
C GLY A 68 -22.56 -10.10 -10.35
N HIS A 69 -21.51 -9.32 -10.56
CA HIS A 69 -20.44 -9.07 -9.58
C HIS A 69 -20.20 -7.58 -9.31
N GLU A 70 -20.82 -6.69 -10.08
CA GLU A 70 -20.76 -5.25 -9.87
C GLU A 70 -22.09 -4.74 -9.31
N PHE A 71 -22.09 -4.18 -8.10
CA PHE A 71 -23.31 -3.69 -7.46
C PHE A 71 -23.05 -2.61 -6.40
N VAL A 72 -24.09 -1.84 -6.11
CA VAL A 72 -24.24 -1.07 -4.88
C VAL A 72 -25.55 -1.45 -4.20
N GLY A 73 -25.54 -1.49 -2.87
CA GLY A 73 -26.70 -1.83 -2.06
C GLY A 73 -26.64 -1.24 -0.66
N GLU A 74 -27.55 -1.71 0.17
CA GLU A 74 -27.69 -1.37 1.58
C GLU A 74 -27.67 -2.66 2.41
N VAL A 75 -26.86 -2.72 3.46
CA VAL A 75 -26.85 -3.86 4.38
C VAL A 75 -28.21 -3.92 5.09
N VAL A 76 -28.91 -5.07 5.02
CA VAL A 76 -30.22 -5.28 5.65
C VAL A 76 -30.18 -6.24 6.83
N ALA A 77 -29.26 -7.22 6.83
CA ALA A 77 -29.07 -8.13 7.95
C ALA A 77 -27.60 -8.56 8.11
N LEU A 78 -27.24 -8.84 9.37
CA LEU A 78 -25.92 -9.33 9.76
C LEU A 78 -26.01 -10.82 10.12
N GLY A 79 -25.11 -11.64 9.58
CA GLY A 79 -24.96 -13.03 9.96
C GLY A 79 -24.23 -13.20 11.31
N PRO A 80 -24.23 -14.42 11.90
CA PRO A 80 -23.63 -14.65 13.21
C PRO A 80 -22.16 -14.22 13.29
N GLY A 81 -21.85 -13.33 14.24
CA GLY A 81 -20.48 -12.84 14.45
C GLY A 81 -19.97 -11.80 13.45
N ALA A 82 -20.80 -11.36 12.48
CA ALA A 82 -20.50 -10.17 11.69
C ALA A 82 -20.57 -8.91 12.56
N THR A 83 -19.60 -8.00 12.41
CA THR A 83 -19.41 -6.82 13.26
C THR A 83 -18.85 -5.59 12.54
N LEU A 84 -18.39 -5.71 11.28
CA LEU A 84 -17.77 -4.60 10.54
C LEU A 84 -18.78 -3.56 10.02
N HIS A 85 -20.02 -3.97 9.76
CA HIS A 85 -21.09 -3.14 9.17
C HIS A 85 -22.36 -3.19 10.04
N ARG A 86 -23.38 -2.42 9.64
CA ARG A 86 -24.68 -2.25 10.31
C ARG A 86 -25.81 -2.23 9.29
N ALA A 87 -27.03 -2.57 9.72
CA ALA A 87 -28.20 -2.38 8.89
C ALA A 87 -28.37 -0.88 8.55
N GLY A 88 -28.58 -0.57 7.27
CA GLY A 88 -28.59 0.78 6.71
C GLY A 88 -27.24 1.28 6.15
N ASP A 89 -26.13 0.55 6.34
CA ASP A 89 -24.85 0.94 5.75
C ASP A 89 -24.87 0.73 4.22
N ARG A 90 -24.53 1.78 3.47
CA ARG A 90 -24.47 1.78 2.00
C ARG A 90 -23.13 1.24 1.52
N VAL A 91 -23.15 0.24 0.64
CA VAL A 91 -22.00 -0.64 0.35
C VAL A 91 -21.88 -1.03 -1.12
N SER A 92 -20.66 -1.25 -1.59
CA SER A 92 -20.31 -2.00 -2.82
C SER A 92 -19.56 -3.28 -2.43
N GLY A 93 -19.44 -4.25 -3.33
CA GLY A 93 -18.67 -5.49 -3.10
C GLY A 93 -17.36 -5.59 -3.87
N GLU A 94 -16.34 -6.18 -3.25
CA GLU A 94 -15.18 -6.77 -3.92
C GLU A 94 -15.54 -8.21 -4.33
N GLY A 95 -15.68 -8.46 -5.64
CA GLY A 95 -16.14 -9.74 -6.18
C GLY A 95 -15.22 -10.94 -5.93
N HIS A 96 -13.94 -10.73 -5.59
CA HIS A 96 -13.01 -11.81 -5.27
C HIS A 96 -13.08 -12.20 -3.79
N ILE A 97 -13.74 -13.31 -3.47
CA ILE A 97 -13.68 -13.92 -2.13
C ILE A 97 -12.40 -14.76 -2.05
N THR A 98 -11.60 -14.55 -1.01
CA THR A 98 -10.25 -15.11 -0.89
C THR A 98 -10.13 -15.99 0.36
N CYS A 99 -9.22 -16.97 0.35
CA CYS A 99 -9.17 -17.97 1.40
C CYS A 99 -8.56 -17.50 2.73
N GLY A 100 -7.97 -16.30 2.79
CA GLY A 100 -7.30 -15.73 3.97
C GLY A 100 -6.01 -16.45 4.43
N LEU A 101 -5.80 -17.70 4.01
CA LEU A 101 -4.80 -18.61 4.60
C LEU A 101 -3.56 -18.87 3.73
N CYS A 102 -3.63 -18.65 2.41
CA CYS A 102 -2.51 -18.93 1.51
C CYS A 102 -1.36 -17.90 1.67
N ARG A 103 -0.17 -18.22 1.11
CA ARG A 103 1.01 -17.34 1.11
C ARG A 103 0.67 -15.89 0.74
N ASN A 104 -0.10 -15.71 -0.34
CA ASN A 104 -0.41 -14.38 -0.86
C ASN A 104 -1.40 -13.63 0.03
N CYS A 105 -2.41 -14.29 0.59
CA CYS A 105 -3.29 -13.69 1.60
C CYS A 105 -2.51 -13.25 2.85
N ARG A 106 -1.66 -14.13 3.39
CA ARG A 106 -0.82 -13.84 4.57
C ARG A 106 0.23 -12.75 4.32
N ALA A 107 0.66 -12.57 3.07
CA ALA A 107 1.57 -11.52 2.64
C ALA A 107 0.87 -10.19 2.24
N GLY A 108 -0.42 -10.01 2.58
CA GLY A 108 -1.15 -8.78 2.27
C GLY A 108 -1.54 -8.61 0.79
N LYS A 109 -1.48 -9.68 -0.01
CA LYS A 109 -1.81 -9.70 -1.44
C LYS A 109 -2.97 -10.69 -1.72
N PRO A 110 -4.15 -10.56 -1.07
CA PRO A 110 -5.23 -11.52 -1.21
C PRO A 110 -5.79 -11.57 -2.64
N HIS A 111 -5.65 -10.49 -3.42
CA HIS A 111 -5.96 -10.48 -4.85
C HIS A 111 -5.16 -11.50 -5.69
N LEU A 112 -4.02 -11.99 -5.21
CA LEU A 112 -3.26 -13.09 -5.82
C LEU A 112 -3.58 -14.44 -5.15
N CYS A 113 -4.77 -14.61 -4.56
CA CYS A 113 -5.19 -15.86 -3.95
C CYS A 113 -5.50 -16.92 -5.03
N HIS A 114 -4.80 -18.06 -4.99
CA HIS A 114 -5.04 -19.18 -5.91
C HIS A 114 -6.31 -20.00 -5.60
N LEU A 115 -6.99 -19.70 -4.50
CA LEU A 115 -8.30 -20.26 -4.11
C LEU A 115 -9.38 -19.16 -4.11
N THR A 116 -9.33 -18.26 -5.09
CA THR A 116 -10.30 -17.16 -5.20
C THR A 116 -11.62 -17.69 -5.76
N LYS A 117 -12.73 -17.30 -5.15
CA LYS A 117 -14.09 -17.53 -5.67
C LYS A 117 -14.71 -16.21 -6.10
N GLY A 118 -15.10 -16.11 -7.37
CA GLY A 118 -15.82 -14.96 -7.90
C GLY A 118 -17.30 -15.01 -7.51
N VAL A 119 -17.82 -13.91 -6.96
CA VAL A 119 -19.26 -13.62 -6.87
C VAL A 119 -19.85 -13.58 -8.28
N GLY A 120 -21.06 -14.09 -8.49
CA GLY A 120 -21.71 -14.17 -9.81
C GLY A 120 -21.03 -15.11 -10.82
N VAL A 121 -20.08 -15.95 -10.36
CA VAL A 121 -19.29 -16.88 -11.20
C VAL A 121 -19.10 -18.25 -10.53
N HIS A 122 -18.75 -18.28 -9.24
CA HIS A 122 -18.49 -19.50 -8.44
C HIS A 122 -19.41 -19.62 -7.21
N ARG A 123 -20.34 -18.67 -7.07
CA ARG A 123 -21.43 -18.56 -6.09
C ARG A 123 -22.39 -17.48 -6.61
N ASP A 124 -23.62 -17.48 -6.11
CA ASP A 124 -24.63 -16.50 -6.46
C ASP A 124 -24.16 -15.04 -6.33
N GLY A 125 -24.57 -14.25 -7.31
CA GLY A 125 -24.17 -12.86 -7.50
C GLY A 125 -25.21 -11.83 -7.09
N ALA A 126 -25.02 -10.62 -7.62
CA ALA A 126 -25.79 -9.43 -7.30
C ALA A 126 -26.76 -8.98 -8.42
N PHE A 127 -27.01 -9.84 -9.42
CA PHE A 127 -28.22 -9.74 -10.26
C PHE A 127 -29.43 -10.37 -9.55
N ALA A 128 -29.66 -9.98 -8.29
CA ALA A 128 -30.85 -10.30 -7.50
C ALA A 128 -31.18 -9.15 -6.55
N GLU A 129 -32.42 -9.07 -6.05
CA GLU A 129 -32.82 -8.07 -5.04
C GLU A 129 -31.96 -8.13 -3.77
N LEU A 130 -31.48 -9.33 -3.42
CA LEU A 130 -30.68 -9.62 -2.23
C LEU A 130 -29.43 -10.43 -2.60
N VAL A 131 -28.27 -10.03 -2.09
CA VAL A 131 -27.00 -10.77 -2.20
C VAL A 131 -26.37 -11.01 -0.82
N VAL A 132 -25.83 -12.21 -0.59
CA VAL A 132 -25.08 -12.55 0.62
C VAL A 132 -23.58 -12.44 0.33
N MET A 133 -22.89 -11.62 1.12
CA MET A 133 -21.46 -11.29 0.98
C MET A 133 -20.72 -11.51 2.31
N PRO A 134 -19.43 -11.94 2.30
CA PRO A 134 -18.57 -11.85 3.47
C PRO A 134 -18.43 -10.40 3.94
N GLU A 135 -18.49 -10.14 5.26
CA GLU A 135 -18.38 -8.78 5.81
C GLU A 135 -17.06 -8.08 5.42
N SER A 136 -15.99 -8.86 5.22
CA SER A 136 -14.68 -8.40 4.77
C SER A 136 -14.64 -7.95 3.30
N ASN A 137 -15.60 -8.39 2.48
CA ASN A 137 -15.65 -8.11 1.05
C ASN A 137 -16.50 -6.88 0.71
N LEU A 138 -17.22 -6.30 1.67
CA LEU A 138 -17.96 -5.06 1.45
C LEU A 138 -17.11 -3.82 1.67
N TRP A 139 -17.25 -2.85 0.78
CA TRP A 139 -16.63 -1.55 0.83
C TRP A 139 -17.69 -0.45 1.09
N PRO A 140 -17.63 0.27 2.24
CA PRO A 140 -18.57 1.36 2.54
C PRO A 140 -18.48 2.53 1.55
N ILE A 141 -19.63 3.04 1.13
CA ILE A 141 -19.73 4.11 0.13
C ILE A 141 -20.12 5.43 0.78
N HIS A 142 -19.23 6.42 0.65
CA HIS A 142 -19.45 7.80 1.09
C HIS A 142 -20.59 8.46 0.28
N ASP A 143 -21.47 9.20 0.95
CA ASP A 143 -22.70 9.77 0.37
C ASP A 143 -22.47 10.63 -0.88
N SER A 144 -21.33 11.32 -0.95
CA SER A 144 -20.94 12.13 -2.12
C SER A 144 -20.61 11.34 -3.39
N ILE A 145 -20.51 10.02 -3.34
CA ILE A 145 -20.32 9.17 -4.51
C ILE A 145 -21.72 8.75 -5.01
N PRO A 146 -22.16 9.11 -6.23
CA PRO A 146 -23.50 8.78 -6.71
C PRO A 146 -23.75 7.28 -6.79
N THR A 147 -25.00 6.84 -6.58
CA THR A 147 -25.38 5.42 -6.57
C THR A 147 -25.00 4.70 -7.86
N GLU A 148 -25.16 5.33 -9.01
CA GLU A 148 -24.88 4.67 -10.29
C GLU A 148 -23.38 4.46 -10.53
N ILE A 149 -22.53 5.38 -10.05
CA ILE A 149 -21.06 5.25 -10.09
C ILE A 149 -20.61 4.18 -9.09
N ALA A 150 -21.26 4.13 -7.92
CA ALA A 150 -20.99 3.13 -6.90
C ALA A 150 -21.24 1.70 -7.41
N ALA A 151 -22.19 1.51 -8.34
CA ALA A 151 -22.55 0.20 -8.88
C ALA A 151 -21.44 -0.47 -9.71
N PHE A 152 -20.52 0.28 -10.32
CA PHE A 152 -19.44 -0.26 -11.17
C PHE A 152 -18.02 -0.05 -10.61
N LEU A 153 -17.91 0.15 -9.30
CA LEU A 153 -16.61 0.34 -8.62
C LEU A 153 -15.65 -0.84 -8.77
N ASP A 154 -16.16 -2.06 -8.96
CA ASP A 154 -15.37 -3.24 -9.30
C ASP A 154 -14.51 -2.99 -10.57
N ARG A 155 -15.11 -2.49 -11.66
CA ARG A 155 -14.38 -2.21 -12.92
C ARG A 155 -13.64 -0.89 -12.93
N LEU A 156 -14.12 0.14 -12.20
CA LEU A 156 -13.29 1.33 -11.94
C LEU A 156 -12.00 0.93 -11.20
N GLY A 157 -12.07 -0.03 -10.29
CA GLY A 157 -10.91 -0.57 -9.59
C GLY A 157 -9.91 -1.26 -10.52
N ASN A 158 -10.36 -1.96 -11.56
CA ASN A 158 -9.44 -2.53 -12.55
C ASN A 158 -8.69 -1.43 -13.33
N ALA A 159 -9.41 -0.39 -13.78
CA ALA A 159 -8.80 0.78 -14.42
C ALA A 159 -7.80 1.50 -13.49
N ALA A 160 -8.17 1.67 -12.23
CA ALA A 160 -7.31 2.25 -11.20
C ALA A 160 -6.09 1.38 -10.90
N HIS A 161 -6.20 0.05 -10.86
CA HIS A 161 -5.06 -0.85 -10.68
C HIS A 161 -4.09 -0.77 -11.87
N CYS A 162 -4.58 -0.66 -13.11
CA CYS A 162 -3.71 -0.39 -14.26
C CYS A 162 -2.95 0.94 -14.10
N ALA A 163 -3.67 2.06 -13.94
CA ALA A 163 -3.08 3.39 -13.89
C ALA A 163 -2.17 3.62 -12.67
N LEU A 164 -2.51 3.06 -11.50
CA LEU A 164 -1.74 3.21 -10.26
C LEU A 164 -0.57 2.22 -10.13
N SER A 165 -0.28 1.42 -11.17
CA SER A 165 0.85 0.47 -11.16
C SER A 165 2.22 1.13 -11.42
N PHE A 166 2.23 2.42 -11.76
CA PHE A 166 3.41 3.22 -12.06
C PHE A 166 3.12 4.71 -11.72
N ASP A 167 4.15 5.56 -11.74
CA ASP A 167 3.94 7.02 -11.72
C ASP A 167 3.43 7.50 -13.08
N LEU A 168 2.69 8.61 -13.07
CA LEU A 168 1.98 9.22 -14.19
C LEU A 168 2.20 10.74 -14.30
N VAL A 169 2.85 11.40 -13.32
CA VAL A 169 2.99 12.86 -13.32
C VAL A 169 3.87 13.33 -14.48
N ALA A 170 3.29 14.07 -15.43
CA ALA A 170 3.90 14.56 -16.66
C ALA A 170 4.38 13.49 -17.67
N GLU A 171 4.01 12.21 -17.47
CA GLU A 171 4.32 11.09 -18.37
C GLU A 171 3.36 11.04 -19.57
N ASP A 172 3.81 10.53 -20.71
CA ASP A 172 2.97 10.32 -21.90
C ASP A 172 2.46 8.86 -21.99
N VAL A 173 1.14 8.70 -22.09
CA VAL A 173 0.43 7.43 -21.87
C VAL A 173 -0.28 6.92 -23.13
N LEU A 174 -0.08 5.65 -23.47
CA LEU A 174 -0.80 4.91 -24.50
C LEU A 174 -1.74 3.86 -23.87
N ILE A 175 -3.03 3.92 -24.21
CA ILE A 175 -4.06 2.97 -23.75
C ILE A 175 -4.61 2.23 -24.96
N THR A 176 -4.41 0.92 -25.03
CA THR A 176 -4.98 0.09 -26.11
C THR A 176 -6.30 -0.53 -25.68
N GLY A 177 -7.37 -0.18 -26.40
CA GLY A 177 -8.76 -0.55 -26.13
C GLY A 177 -9.54 0.57 -25.45
N ALA A 178 -10.49 1.19 -26.17
CA ALA A 178 -11.47 2.13 -25.65
C ALA A 178 -12.69 1.43 -25.03
N GLY A 179 -12.54 0.18 -24.57
CA GLY A 179 -13.54 -0.49 -23.73
C GLY A 179 -13.77 0.27 -22.40
N PRO A 180 -14.80 -0.09 -21.61
CA PRO A 180 -15.16 0.66 -20.40
C PRO A 180 -14.01 0.86 -19.41
N ILE A 181 -13.10 -0.11 -19.30
CA ILE A 181 -11.90 -0.01 -18.44
C ILE A 181 -10.92 1.02 -19.01
N GLY A 182 -10.68 1.04 -20.33
CA GLY A 182 -9.74 1.97 -20.98
C GLY A 182 -10.19 3.42 -20.92
N VAL A 183 -11.48 3.70 -21.14
CA VAL A 183 -12.00 5.08 -21.03
C VAL A 183 -12.03 5.57 -19.58
N MET A 184 -12.27 4.70 -18.59
CA MET A 184 -12.09 5.04 -17.17
C MET A 184 -10.60 5.22 -16.82
N ALA A 185 -9.70 4.43 -17.40
CA ALA A 185 -8.25 4.59 -17.22
C ALA A 185 -7.75 5.92 -17.80
N ALA A 186 -8.29 6.36 -18.95
CA ALA A 186 -7.98 7.66 -19.53
C ALA A 186 -8.33 8.82 -18.57
N ALA A 187 -9.54 8.81 -18.00
CA ALA A 187 -9.96 9.79 -16.99
C ALA A 187 -9.05 9.77 -15.75
N ILE A 188 -8.67 8.59 -15.26
CA ILE A 188 -7.75 8.43 -14.13
C ILE A 188 -6.35 8.98 -14.46
N CYS A 189 -5.80 8.67 -15.63
CA CYS A 189 -4.50 9.18 -16.07
C CYS A 189 -4.50 10.71 -16.19
N ARG A 190 -5.57 11.33 -16.72
CA ARG A 190 -5.74 12.79 -16.69
C ARG A 190 -5.79 13.35 -15.27
N HIS A 191 -6.56 12.73 -14.38
CA HIS A 191 -6.70 13.15 -12.98
C HIS A 191 -5.39 13.05 -12.17
N LEU A 192 -4.54 12.09 -12.52
CA LEU A 192 -3.22 11.88 -11.90
C LEU A 192 -2.08 12.71 -12.54
N GLY A 193 -2.39 13.53 -13.56
CA GLY A 193 -1.44 14.50 -14.12
C GLY A 193 -0.60 14.01 -15.30
N ALA A 194 -1.04 12.98 -16.03
CA ALA A 194 -0.42 12.59 -17.30
C ALA A 194 -0.38 13.75 -18.30
N ARG A 195 0.71 13.88 -19.05
CA ARG A 195 0.93 14.96 -20.02
C ARG A 195 0.03 14.74 -21.23
N HIS A 196 0.25 13.67 -22.00
CA HIS A 196 -0.62 13.20 -23.05
C HIS A 196 -1.24 11.83 -22.68
N VAL A 197 -2.50 11.63 -23.05
CA VAL A 197 -3.21 10.34 -22.91
C VAL A 197 -3.82 9.99 -24.26
N VAL A 198 -3.23 9.02 -24.95
CA VAL A 198 -3.70 8.52 -26.25
C VAL A 198 -4.45 7.22 -26.04
N VAL A 199 -5.66 7.12 -26.60
CA VAL A 199 -6.48 5.90 -26.53
C VAL A 199 -6.70 5.36 -27.94
N THR A 200 -6.48 4.06 -28.15
CA THR A 200 -6.63 3.40 -29.46
C THR A 200 -7.73 2.34 -29.43
N ASP A 201 -8.49 2.24 -30.52
CA ASP A 201 -9.53 1.22 -30.72
C ASP A 201 -9.85 1.15 -32.24
N VAL A 202 -10.81 0.30 -32.63
CA VAL A 202 -11.41 0.30 -33.98
C VAL A 202 -12.81 0.93 -34.00
N ASN A 203 -13.41 1.14 -32.82
CA ASN A 203 -14.80 1.56 -32.63
C ASN A 203 -14.92 3.05 -32.29
N ASP A 204 -15.38 3.86 -33.24
CA ASP A 204 -15.49 5.32 -33.10
C ASP A 204 -16.45 5.78 -31.99
N TYR A 205 -17.51 5.01 -31.69
CA TYR A 205 -18.41 5.32 -30.56
C TYR A 205 -17.65 5.23 -29.22
N ARG A 206 -16.77 4.24 -29.08
CA ARG A 206 -15.91 4.09 -27.90
C ARG A 206 -14.79 5.13 -27.84
N LEU A 207 -14.21 5.48 -28.99
CA LEU A 207 -13.23 6.56 -29.07
C LEU A 207 -13.84 7.93 -28.75
N ASP A 208 -15.10 8.18 -29.09
CA ASP A 208 -15.82 9.38 -28.64
C ASP A 208 -16.02 9.40 -27.11
N LEU A 209 -16.35 8.26 -26.49
CA LEU A 209 -16.36 8.14 -25.02
C LEU A 209 -14.96 8.40 -24.42
N ALA A 210 -13.88 7.96 -25.07
CA ALA A 210 -12.51 8.27 -24.63
C ALA A 210 -12.22 9.79 -24.67
N ARG A 211 -12.63 10.49 -25.74
CA ARG A 211 -12.52 11.96 -25.85
C ARG A 211 -13.31 12.67 -24.74
N ARG A 212 -14.54 12.23 -24.46
CA ARG A 212 -15.37 12.75 -23.35
C ARG A 212 -14.76 12.50 -21.96
N MET A 213 -13.93 11.46 -21.82
CA MET A 213 -13.13 11.17 -20.62
C MET A 213 -11.79 11.92 -20.55
N GLY A 214 -11.54 12.84 -21.49
CA GLY A 214 -10.34 13.68 -21.49
C GLY A 214 -9.11 13.06 -22.13
N ALA A 215 -9.24 11.99 -22.93
CA ALA A 215 -8.14 11.53 -23.79
C ALA A 215 -7.63 12.70 -24.66
N SER A 216 -6.32 12.92 -24.66
CA SER A 216 -5.65 13.96 -25.46
C SER A 216 -5.81 13.70 -26.96
N LEU A 217 -5.80 12.42 -27.35
CA LEU A 217 -6.18 11.96 -28.68
C LEU A 217 -6.87 10.60 -28.56
N ALA A 218 -7.84 10.33 -29.43
CA ALA A 218 -8.46 9.02 -29.53
C ALA A 218 -8.43 8.58 -31.00
N VAL A 219 -7.66 7.53 -31.28
CA VAL A 219 -7.18 7.12 -32.60
C VAL A 219 -7.92 5.87 -33.06
N ASN A 220 -8.46 5.90 -34.28
CA ASN A 220 -9.02 4.69 -34.90
C ASN A 220 -7.91 3.99 -35.70
N VAL A 221 -7.47 2.83 -35.24
CA VAL A 221 -6.32 2.10 -35.84
C VAL A 221 -6.63 1.46 -37.19
N THR A 222 -7.85 1.64 -37.71
CA THR A 222 -8.21 1.32 -39.11
C THR A 222 -8.01 2.51 -40.07
N GLN A 223 -7.68 3.70 -39.55
CA GLN A 223 -7.59 4.96 -40.29
C GLN A 223 -6.24 5.68 -40.10
N GLU A 224 -5.69 5.64 -38.89
CA GLU A 224 -4.44 6.32 -38.49
C GLU A 224 -3.57 5.39 -37.63
N SER A 225 -2.25 5.58 -37.63
CA SER A 225 -1.30 4.80 -36.82
C SER A 225 -1.06 5.40 -35.43
N VAL A 226 -0.32 4.69 -34.58
CA VAL A 226 0.08 5.21 -33.25
C VAL A 226 1.27 6.17 -33.39
N GLU A 227 2.08 5.96 -34.42
CA GLU A 227 3.19 6.79 -34.86
C GLU A 227 2.70 8.15 -35.39
N ASP A 228 1.52 8.19 -36.03
CA ASP A 228 0.85 9.45 -36.40
C ASP A 228 0.44 10.23 -35.15
N ALA A 229 -0.05 9.58 -34.10
CA ALA A 229 -0.40 10.24 -32.83
C ALA A 229 0.81 10.85 -32.12
N VAL A 230 1.96 10.15 -32.10
CA VAL A 230 3.24 10.68 -31.61
C VAL A 230 3.62 11.95 -32.38
N THR A 231 3.45 11.94 -33.71
CA THR A 231 3.74 13.07 -34.59
C THR A 231 2.79 14.25 -34.36
N GLN A 232 1.47 14.01 -34.29
CA GLN A 232 0.43 15.03 -34.06
C GLN A 232 0.59 15.74 -32.71
N LEU A 233 1.06 15.04 -31.68
CA LEU A 233 1.26 15.58 -30.34
C LEU A 233 2.65 16.23 -30.14
N GLY A 234 3.51 16.24 -31.16
CA GLY A 234 4.87 16.78 -31.07
C GLY A 234 5.76 16.00 -30.11
N MET A 235 5.54 14.69 -29.98
CA MET A 235 6.34 13.78 -29.18
C MET A 235 7.52 13.25 -30.00
N SER A 236 8.65 12.95 -29.35
CA SER A 236 9.90 12.59 -30.05
C SER A 236 10.31 11.12 -29.97
N ASN A 237 9.92 10.38 -28.92
CA ASN A 237 10.52 9.08 -28.59
C ASN A 237 9.52 7.95 -28.26
N GLY A 238 8.23 8.13 -28.54
CA GLY A 238 7.18 7.18 -28.13
C GLY A 238 6.60 7.48 -26.74
N PHE A 239 5.97 6.48 -26.11
CA PHE A 239 5.22 6.60 -24.86
C PHE A 239 5.96 6.02 -23.65
N ASP A 240 5.86 6.67 -22.50
CA ASP A 240 6.51 6.23 -21.25
C ASP A 240 5.69 5.17 -20.51
N ARG A 241 4.36 5.19 -20.66
CA ARG A 241 3.41 4.30 -19.98
C ARG A 241 2.41 3.65 -20.95
N GLY A 242 2.23 2.34 -20.83
CA GLY A 242 1.25 1.54 -21.57
C GLY A 242 0.17 0.95 -20.67
N ILE A 243 -1.09 0.99 -21.11
CA ILE A 243 -2.22 0.29 -20.46
C ILE A 243 -2.91 -0.57 -21.52
N GLU A 244 -2.64 -1.87 -21.50
CA GLU A 244 -3.24 -2.84 -22.43
C GLU A 244 -4.50 -3.44 -21.80
N VAL A 245 -5.66 -3.09 -22.36
CA VAL A 245 -6.99 -3.51 -21.89
C VAL A 245 -7.89 -4.04 -23.02
N SER A 246 -7.36 -4.18 -24.23
CA SER A 246 -8.10 -4.67 -25.40
C SER A 246 -8.07 -6.20 -25.54
N GLY A 247 -7.01 -6.86 -25.08
CA GLY A 247 -6.76 -8.28 -25.37
C GLY A 247 -6.44 -8.57 -26.84
N SER A 248 -6.15 -7.54 -27.66
CA SER A 248 -5.81 -7.69 -29.08
C SER A 248 -4.30 -7.94 -29.28
N PRO A 249 -3.90 -9.04 -29.95
CA PRO A 249 -2.51 -9.29 -30.32
C PRO A 249 -1.86 -8.14 -31.10
N ASP A 250 -2.61 -7.51 -32.01
CA ASP A 250 -2.09 -6.42 -32.85
C ASP A 250 -1.95 -5.12 -32.07
N ALA A 251 -2.89 -4.81 -31.18
CA ALA A 251 -2.80 -3.62 -30.34
C ALA A 251 -1.63 -3.72 -29.35
N PHE A 252 -1.42 -4.91 -28.76
CA PHE A 252 -0.26 -5.14 -27.87
C PHE A 252 1.07 -5.10 -28.63
N ARG A 253 1.15 -5.63 -29.87
CA ARG A 253 2.33 -5.47 -30.74
C ARG A 253 2.59 -3.99 -31.08
N SER A 254 1.56 -3.23 -31.44
CA SER A 254 1.66 -1.80 -31.73
C SER A 254 2.13 -1.00 -30.50
N MET A 255 1.63 -1.31 -29.31
CA MET A 255 2.11 -0.74 -28.05
C MET A 255 3.61 -1.00 -27.85
N LEU A 256 4.06 -2.26 -27.97
CA LEU A 256 5.48 -2.60 -27.81
C LEU A 256 6.40 -1.85 -28.80
N ALA A 257 5.95 -1.66 -30.04
CA ALA A 257 6.64 -0.84 -31.04
C ALA A 257 6.72 0.65 -30.64
N ASN A 258 5.69 1.19 -29.99
CA ASN A 258 5.56 2.62 -29.65
C ASN A 258 5.99 3.00 -28.22
N MET A 259 6.33 2.04 -27.35
CA MET A 259 6.94 2.36 -26.03
C MET A 259 8.34 2.99 -26.17
N TYR A 260 8.66 3.94 -25.29
CA TYR A 260 10.01 4.46 -25.07
C TYR A 260 10.90 3.47 -24.29
N ASN A 261 12.22 3.70 -24.30
CA ASN A 261 13.19 2.89 -23.56
C ASN A 261 13.04 3.11 -22.05
N GLY A 262 12.93 2.01 -21.29
CA GLY A 262 12.57 2.01 -19.87
C GLY A 262 11.05 2.09 -19.61
N GLY A 263 10.24 2.15 -20.67
CA GLY A 263 8.78 2.26 -20.59
C GLY A 263 8.10 1.11 -19.83
N GLN A 264 6.97 1.42 -19.20
CA GLN A 264 6.26 0.47 -18.31
C GLN A 264 4.85 0.17 -18.82
N ILE A 265 4.48 -1.11 -18.88
CA ILE A 265 3.18 -1.57 -19.38
C ILE A 265 2.40 -2.27 -18.26
N ALA A 266 1.16 -1.82 -18.03
CA ALA A 266 0.14 -2.55 -17.29
C ALA A 266 -0.69 -3.38 -18.27
N LEU A 267 -0.60 -4.72 -18.19
CA LEU A 267 -1.28 -5.66 -19.08
C LEU A 267 -2.46 -6.33 -18.34
N LEU A 268 -3.68 -5.95 -18.69
CA LEU A 268 -4.93 -6.53 -18.16
C LEU A 268 -5.73 -7.28 -19.24
N GLY A 269 -5.58 -6.94 -20.52
CA GLY A 269 -6.27 -7.61 -21.62
C GLY A 269 -5.92 -9.09 -21.71
N PHE A 270 -6.95 -9.93 -21.81
CA PHE A 270 -6.80 -11.38 -21.97
C PHE A 270 -6.43 -11.71 -23.42
N LEU A 271 -5.13 -11.71 -23.71
CA LEU A 271 -4.57 -12.08 -25.01
C LEU A 271 -4.78 -13.58 -25.30
N PRO A 272 -5.17 -13.97 -26.54
CA PRO A 272 -5.25 -15.38 -26.94
C PRO A 272 -3.92 -16.12 -26.77
N GLY A 273 -3.98 -17.43 -26.46
CA GLY A 273 -2.78 -18.27 -26.27
C GLY A 273 -1.88 -18.43 -27.51
N SER A 274 -2.36 -18.04 -28.70
CA SER A 274 -1.62 -17.96 -29.95
C SER A 274 -0.86 -16.64 -30.17
N THR A 275 -0.89 -15.72 -29.20
CA THR A 275 -0.28 -14.38 -29.33
C THR A 275 1.24 -14.46 -29.39
N THR A 276 1.81 -14.00 -30.51
CA THR A 276 3.25 -13.83 -30.70
C THR A 276 3.65 -12.35 -30.65
N ILE A 277 4.80 -12.05 -30.05
CA ILE A 277 5.41 -10.72 -29.98
C ILE A 277 6.90 -10.78 -30.33
N ASP A 278 7.45 -9.65 -30.79
CA ASP A 278 8.90 -9.49 -30.90
C ASP A 278 9.50 -9.18 -29.52
N TRP A 279 10.14 -10.18 -28.92
CA TRP A 279 10.81 -10.04 -27.63
C TRP A 279 12.00 -9.06 -27.67
N ASN A 280 12.54 -8.71 -28.85
CA ASN A 280 13.57 -7.68 -28.95
C ASN A 280 13.02 -6.30 -28.56
N GLN A 281 11.73 -6.00 -28.80
CA GLN A 281 11.10 -4.78 -28.28
C GLN A 281 11.14 -4.72 -26.75
N VAL A 282 10.92 -5.85 -26.07
CA VAL A 282 10.94 -5.93 -24.60
C VAL A 282 12.38 -5.82 -24.09
N ILE A 283 13.31 -6.55 -24.69
CA ILE A 283 14.70 -6.68 -24.22
C ILE A 283 15.51 -5.43 -24.52
N LEU A 284 15.54 -4.96 -25.78
CA LEU A 284 16.42 -3.87 -26.22
C LEU A 284 15.95 -2.51 -25.69
N LYS A 285 14.64 -2.32 -25.50
CA LYS A 285 14.07 -1.13 -24.84
C LYS A 285 14.02 -1.27 -23.30
N SER A 286 14.37 -2.42 -22.73
CA SER A 286 14.30 -2.71 -21.28
C SER A 286 12.90 -2.44 -20.68
N LEU A 287 11.84 -2.91 -21.34
CA LEU A 287 10.46 -2.64 -20.93
C LEU A 287 10.06 -3.43 -19.68
N ARG A 288 9.32 -2.79 -18.77
CA ARG A 288 8.74 -3.44 -17.59
C ARG A 288 7.25 -3.74 -17.80
N ILE A 289 6.91 -5.01 -17.97
CA ILE A 289 5.52 -5.46 -18.14
C ILE A 289 5.00 -6.02 -16.80
N LYS A 290 3.92 -5.43 -16.26
CA LYS A 290 3.17 -5.93 -15.08
C LYS A 290 1.84 -6.51 -15.55
N GLY A 291 1.65 -7.82 -15.37
CA GLY A 291 0.33 -8.44 -15.46
C GLY A 291 -0.59 -7.93 -14.34
N ILE A 292 -1.79 -7.47 -14.71
CA ILE A 292 -2.80 -6.94 -13.79
C ILE A 292 -3.88 -8.00 -13.61
N TYR A 293 -4.19 -8.34 -12.35
CA TYR A 293 -5.27 -9.26 -12.01
C TYR A 293 -6.09 -8.69 -10.84
N GLY A 294 -7.39 -8.50 -11.07
CA GLY A 294 -8.31 -7.88 -10.12
C GLY A 294 -7.84 -6.50 -9.67
N ARG A 295 -7.89 -6.26 -8.35
CA ARG A 295 -7.55 -4.99 -7.69
C ARG A 295 -6.55 -5.26 -6.57
N GLU A 296 -5.65 -4.33 -6.25
CA GLU A 296 -4.82 -4.45 -5.05
C GLU A 296 -5.68 -4.19 -3.80
N MET A 297 -6.40 -5.22 -3.35
CA MET A 297 -7.29 -5.25 -2.20
C MET A 297 -6.56 -4.76 -0.91
N TYR A 298 -6.95 -3.67 -0.25
CA TYR A 298 -8.00 -2.69 -0.57
C TYR A 298 -7.45 -1.29 -0.88
N GLU A 299 -6.14 -1.17 -1.14
CA GLU A 299 -5.49 0.10 -1.49
C GLU A 299 -6.04 0.69 -2.79
N THR A 300 -6.36 -0.14 -3.79
CA THR A 300 -7.06 0.31 -5.01
C THR A 300 -8.45 0.87 -4.70
N TRP A 301 -9.21 0.21 -3.81
CA TRP A 301 -10.55 0.67 -3.39
C TRP A 301 -10.48 2.01 -2.64
N TYR A 302 -9.50 2.17 -1.75
CA TYR A 302 -9.24 3.41 -1.06
C TYR A 302 -8.87 4.54 -2.03
N LYS A 303 -7.86 4.32 -2.88
CA LYS A 303 -7.39 5.32 -3.84
C LYS A 303 -8.48 5.74 -4.82
N MET A 304 -9.20 4.82 -5.46
CA MET A 304 -10.25 5.18 -6.42
C MET A 304 -11.41 5.96 -5.77
N THR A 305 -11.81 5.62 -4.53
CA THR A 305 -12.84 6.37 -3.83
C THR A 305 -12.35 7.74 -3.34
N GLN A 306 -11.05 7.94 -3.09
CA GLN A 306 -10.49 9.28 -2.87
C GLN A 306 -10.37 10.08 -4.18
N MET A 307 -10.05 9.44 -5.32
CA MET A 307 -10.06 10.11 -6.62
C MET A 307 -11.46 10.66 -6.95
N LEU A 308 -12.51 9.83 -6.86
CA LEU A 308 -13.90 10.28 -7.03
C LEU A 308 -14.26 11.44 -6.10
N ARG A 309 -13.87 11.37 -4.81
CA ARG A 309 -14.12 12.44 -3.81
C ARG A 309 -13.27 13.70 -4.03
N SER A 310 -12.22 13.64 -4.86
CA SER A 310 -11.37 14.79 -5.22
C SER A 310 -11.68 15.39 -6.60
N GLY A 311 -12.71 14.88 -7.29
CA GLY A 311 -13.20 15.45 -8.55
C GLY A 311 -12.96 14.61 -9.80
N LEU A 312 -12.47 13.37 -9.69
CA LEU A 312 -12.48 12.43 -10.82
C LEU A 312 -13.94 12.16 -11.22
N ASP A 313 -14.35 12.62 -12.40
CA ASP A 313 -15.63 12.23 -12.99
C ASP A 313 -15.44 11.02 -13.92
N VAL A 314 -16.30 10.02 -13.76
CA VAL A 314 -16.43 8.88 -14.68
C VAL A 314 -17.88 8.68 -15.13
N SER A 315 -18.77 9.63 -14.86
CA SER A 315 -20.16 9.62 -15.31
C SER A 315 -20.35 9.46 -16.84
N PRO A 316 -19.45 9.95 -17.73
CA PRO A 316 -19.59 9.75 -19.18
C PRO A 316 -19.53 8.29 -19.63
N VAL A 317 -18.98 7.35 -18.82
CA VAL A 317 -19.00 5.92 -19.19
C VAL A 317 -20.41 5.34 -19.08
N LEU A 318 -21.29 5.90 -18.25
CA LEU A 318 -22.60 5.34 -17.96
C LEU A 318 -23.62 5.77 -19.02
N THR A 319 -23.65 5.02 -20.12
CA THR A 319 -24.47 5.36 -21.29
C THR A 319 -25.89 4.76 -21.26
N HIS A 320 -26.13 3.66 -20.51
CA HIS A 320 -27.45 3.03 -20.42
C HIS A 320 -27.88 2.84 -18.95
N ARG A 321 -29.15 3.13 -18.68
CA ARG A 321 -29.83 2.98 -17.38
C ARG A 321 -31.16 2.28 -17.64
N LEU A 322 -31.32 1.07 -17.11
CA LEU A 322 -32.42 0.17 -17.45
C LEU A 322 -33.10 -0.37 -16.18
N SER A 323 -34.29 -0.95 -16.31
CA SER A 323 -34.83 -1.83 -15.26
C SER A 323 -34.03 -3.13 -15.20
N LEU A 324 -34.34 -4.00 -14.24
CA LEU A 324 -33.92 -5.40 -14.29
C LEU A 324 -34.62 -6.13 -15.45
N ASP A 325 -35.86 -5.78 -15.76
CA ASP A 325 -36.69 -6.41 -16.79
C ASP A 325 -36.13 -6.20 -18.20
N ASP A 326 -35.57 -5.00 -18.48
CA ASP A 326 -35.00 -4.63 -19.77
C ASP A 326 -33.55 -5.14 -19.97
N PHE A 327 -33.08 -6.09 -19.15
CA PHE A 327 -31.67 -6.53 -19.14
C PHE A 327 -31.16 -6.95 -20.53
N GLU A 328 -32.01 -7.57 -21.35
CA GLU A 328 -31.68 -8.00 -22.71
C GLU A 328 -31.22 -6.83 -23.60
N GLU A 329 -31.79 -5.63 -23.47
CA GLU A 329 -31.32 -4.43 -24.20
C GLU A 329 -29.88 -4.09 -23.77
N GLY A 330 -29.59 -4.20 -22.48
CA GLY A 330 -28.25 -4.00 -21.92
C GLY A 330 -27.22 -4.98 -22.50
N PHE A 331 -27.54 -6.27 -22.54
CA PHE A 331 -26.67 -7.28 -23.15
C PHE A 331 -26.54 -7.09 -24.67
N ALA A 332 -27.60 -6.70 -25.38
CA ALA A 332 -27.56 -6.41 -26.80
C ALA A 332 -26.72 -5.16 -27.13
N ALA A 333 -26.81 -4.09 -26.33
CA ALA A 333 -26.01 -2.89 -26.46
C ALA A 333 -24.51 -3.17 -26.22
N MET A 334 -24.20 -4.02 -25.24
CA MET A 334 -22.84 -4.51 -24.99
C MET A 334 -22.31 -5.37 -26.14
N ALA A 335 -23.09 -6.35 -26.62
CA ALA A 335 -22.72 -7.22 -27.75
C ALA A 335 -22.50 -6.43 -29.05
N ALA A 336 -23.31 -5.40 -29.31
CA ALA A 336 -23.15 -4.50 -30.45
C ALA A 336 -22.01 -3.48 -30.28
N GLY A 337 -21.31 -3.45 -29.14
CA GLY A 337 -20.22 -2.52 -28.87
C GLY A 337 -20.64 -1.05 -28.75
N ARG A 338 -21.95 -0.75 -28.66
CA ARG A 338 -22.53 0.61 -28.66
C ARG A 338 -22.86 1.12 -27.25
N CYS A 339 -22.03 0.77 -26.27
CA CYS A 339 -22.14 1.27 -24.91
C CYS A 339 -20.78 1.49 -24.25
N GLY A 340 -20.77 2.28 -23.17
CA GLY A 340 -19.76 2.19 -22.12
C GLY A 340 -20.20 1.15 -21.10
N LYS A 341 -20.69 1.60 -19.93
CA LYS A 341 -21.35 0.80 -18.91
C LYS A 341 -22.88 0.86 -19.04
N VAL A 342 -23.51 -0.28 -18.75
CA VAL A 342 -24.93 -0.43 -18.49
C VAL A 342 -25.13 -0.60 -16.99
N VAL A 343 -26.11 0.10 -16.41
CA VAL A 343 -26.54 -0.11 -15.01
C VAL A 343 -28.02 -0.46 -14.98
N LEU A 344 -28.31 -1.63 -14.40
CA LEU A 344 -29.65 -2.13 -14.10
C LEU A 344 -30.09 -1.59 -12.74
N THR A 345 -31.37 -1.27 -12.61
CA THR A 345 -31.96 -0.72 -11.38
C THR A 345 -33.05 -1.65 -10.87
N TYR A 346 -33.04 -1.92 -9.56
CA TYR A 346 -34.13 -2.63 -8.90
C TYR A 346 -35.18 -1.58 -8.50
N ASP A 347 -36.40 -1.69 -9.03
CA ASP A 347 -37.51 -0.84 -8.57
C ASP A 347 -38.11 -1.45 -7.28
N PRO A 348 -38.08 -0.77 -6.12
CA PRO A 348 -38.68 -1.26 -4.87
C PRO A 348 -40.22 -1.25 -4.87
N GLY A 349 -40.85 -1.35 -6.06
CA GLY A 349 -42.11 -0.68 -6.38
C GLY A 349 -43.40 -1.50 -6.17
N GLU A 350 -43.50 -2.71 -6.74
CA GLU A 350 -44.81 -3.37 -6.91
C GLU A 350 -45.03 -4.66 -6.10
N HIS A 351 -44.05 -5.55 -5.97
CA HIS A 351 -44.31 -6.93 -5.52
C HIS A 351 -44.69 -7.10 -4.03
N ILE A 352 -44.50 -6.09 -3.17
CA ILE A 352 -44.81 -6.17 -1.72
C ILE A 352 -46.23 -5.59 -1.39
N LYS A 353 -47.18 -5.58 -2.34
CA LYS A 353 -48.56 -5.05 -2.11
C LYS A 353 -49.72 -5.80 -2.81
N SER A 354 -49.85 -7.11 -2.61
CA SER A 354 -50.97 -7.91 -3.16
C SER A 354 -51.92 -8.56 -2.13
N SER A 355 -51.89 -8.15 -0.86
CA SER A 355 -52.72 -8.73 0.23
C SER A 355 -53.77 -7.78 0.84
N LYS A 356 -54.41 -6.92 0.03
CA LYS A 356 -55.59 -6.14 0.43
C LYS A 356 -56.61 -5.92 -0.70
N GLN A 357 -57.71 -6.66 -0.59
CA GLN A 357 -59.04 -6.50 -1.18
C GLN A 357 -59.26 -5.39 -2.22
N HIS A 358 -59.66 -5.78 -3.43
CA HIS A 358 -60.37 -4.90 -4.36
C HIS A 358 -61.63 -4.29 -3.72
N HIS A 359 -61.74 -2.96 -3.74
CA HIS A 359 -62.97 -2.21 -3.94
C HIS A 359 -62.60 -1.05 -4.87
N GLY A 360 -63.04 -1.10 -6.13
CA GLY A 360 -62.67 -0.11 -7.13
C GLY A 360 -63.67 1.04 -7.25
N ASN A 361 -63.25 2.14 -7.85
CA ASN A 361 -64.14 2.88 -8.75
C ASN A 361 -63.39 3.67 -9.83
N HIS A 362 -64.13 4.07 -10.86
CA HIS A 362 -63.61 4.63 -12.11
C HIS A 362 -63.05 6.07 -12.02
N ARG A 363 -62.28 6.44 -13.07
CA ARG A 363 -62.24 7.71 -13.85
C ARG A 363 -62.73 9.01 -13.15
N GLU A 364 -62.13 10.17 -13.42
CA GLU A 364 -61.91 10.69 -14.78
C GLU A 364 -60.84 11.82 -14.87
N THR A 365 -60.69 12.42 -16.05
CA THR A 365 -59.62 13.34 -16.44
C THR A 365 -59.99 14.83 -16.28
N ARG A 366 -58.97 15.70 -16.18
CA ARG A 366 -58.88 16.97 -16.94
C ARG A 366 -57.51 17.63 -16.83
N ARG A 367 -57.01 18.19 -17.94
CA ARG A 367 -55.98 19.24 -17.97
C ARG A 367 -56.66 20.62 -17.94
N VAL A 368 -55.98 21.64 -17.40
CA VAL A 368 -56.08 23.03 -17.86
C VAL A 368 -54.69 23.68 -17.73
N ASP A 369 -54.23 24.32 -18.80
CA ASP A 369 -52.96 25.09 -18.83
C ASP A 369 -53.20 26.57 -18.47
N SER A 370 -52.20 27.29 -17.92
CA SER A 370 -51.85 28.66 -18.37
C SER A 370 -50.68 29.35 -17.62
N ALA A 371 -49.73 29.82 -18.43
CA ALA A 371 -48.97 31.09 -18.38
C ALA A 371 -48.66 31.85 -17.05
N HIS A 372 -47.36 32.04 -16.82
CA HIS A 372 -46.73 33.25 -16.22
C HIS A 372 -46.96 34.51 -17.10
N PRO A 373 -46.86 35.79 -16.62
CA PRO A 373 -45.55 36.35 -16.17
C PRO A 373 -45.53 37.55 -15.18
N GLY A 374 -44.32 37.87 -14.64
CA GLY A 374 -43.79 39.25 -14.71
C GLY A 374 -43.38 40.02 -13.44
N ALA A 375 -42.11 40.45 -13.44
CA ALA A 375 -41.54 41.70 -12.86
C ALA A 375 -41.18 41.86 -11.35
N ASP A 376 -39.95 42.35 -11.16
CA ASP A 376 -39.26 42.98 -10.00
C ASP A 376 -39.06 44.50 -10.35
N PRO A 377 -38.45 45.46 -9.59
CA PRO A 377 -37.87 45.47 -8.23
C PRO A 377 -38.30 46.62 -7.27
N GLY A 378 -37.93 46.55 -5.97
CA GLY A 378 -38.18 47.63 -4.98
C GLY A 378 -37.28 47.66 -3.73
N ARG A 379 -36.58 48.79 -3.50
CA ARG A 379 -35.56 49.04 -2.45
C ARG A 379 -36.08 49.08 -0.98
N ARG A 380 -35.35 48.42 -0.04
CA ARG A 380 -34.66 48.89 1.23
C ARG A 380 -35.29 50.05 2.10
N PRO A 381 -34.91 50.26 3.41
CA PRO A 381 -34.11 49.46 4.39
C PRO A 381 -34.49 49.59 5.93
N VAL A 382 -33.58 49.09 6.82
CA VAL A 382 -33.23 49.46 8.24
C VAL A 382 -34.03 48.97 9.49
N GLN A 383 -33.25 48.70 10.57
CA GLN A 383 -33.55 48.59 12.03
C GLN A 383 -34.29 47.31 12.53
N GLY A 384 -34.05 46.81 13.76
CA GLY A 384 -32.97 47.09 14.73
C GLY A 384 -33.30 46.71 16.21
N ARG A 385 -32.32 46.17 16.97
CA ARG A 385 -32.37 45.73 18.41
C ARG A 385 -33.27 44.50 18.66
N ALA A 386 -32.80 43.42 19.31
CA ALA A 386 -32.53 43.20 20.75
C ALA A 386 -33.80 43.31 21.63
N GLY A 387 -34.10 42.38 22.57
CA GLY A 387 -33.43 41.13 22.97
C GLY A 387 -33.61 40.88 24.48
N HIS A 388 -33.87 39.65 24.93
CA HIS A 388 -34.10 39.35 26.37
C HIS A 388 -33.62 37.97 26.83
N HIS A 389 -33.05 37.93 28.04
CA HIS A 389 -32.83 36.71 28.83
C HIS A 389 -34.11 36.26 29.52
N LEU A 390 -34.20 34.95 29.82
CA LEU A 390 -34.70 34.43 31.10
C LEU A 390 -34.02 33.08 31.40
N ALA A 391 -34.05 32.62 32.65
CA ALA A 391 -33.12 31.59 33.12
C ALA A 391 -33.66 30.66 34.23
N ALA A 392 -32.95 29.54 34.37
CA ALA A 392 -32.80 28.68 35.56
C ALA A 392 -33.99 27.80 36.02
N GLY A 393 -33.67 26.52 36.23
CA GLY A 393 -34.40 25.59 37.10
C GLY A 393 -33.40 24.55 37.64
N ARG A 394 -33.49 24.20 38.94
CA ARG A 394 -32.62 23.20 39.59
C ARG A 394 -33.41 22.29 40.55
N GLY A 395 -33.18 20.98 40.43
CA GLY A 395 -33.54 19.90 41.37
C GLY A 395 -32.72 18.67 40.97
N HIS A 396 -31.81 18.03 41.72
CA HIS A 396 -31.66 17.73 43.15
C HIS A 396 -32.54 16.59 43.69
N SER A 397 -32.11 15.36 43.38
CA SER A 397 -32.33 14.15 44.19
C SER A 397 -30.99 13.39 44.33
N ARG A 398 -30.87 12.47 45.31
CA ARG A 398 -29.56 12.02 45.85
C ARG A 398 -29.65 10.59 46.40
N ARG A 399 -28.53 9.84 46.38
CA ARG A 399 -28.33 8.50 47.03
C ARG A 399 -29.11 7.34 46.33
N LEU A 400 -28.77 6.05 46.44
CA LEU A 400 -27.58 5.35 47.01
C LEU A 400 -27.48 3.92 46.44
N ARG A 401 -26.25 3.44 46.14
CA ARG A 401 -25.70 2.13 46.59
C ARG A 401 -24.22 2.00 46.16
N ARG A 402 -23.43 1.30 46.98
CA ARG A 402 -22.01 0.95 46.77
C ARG A 402 -21.83 -0.52 47.18
N SER A 403 -21.00 -1.28 46.46
CA SER A 403 -20.14 -2.37 46.97
C SER A 403 -19.43 -3.07 45.80
N GLY A 404 -18.19 -3.55 45.98
CA GLY A 404 -17.59 -4.50 45.02
C GLY A 404 -16.19 -4.19 44.45
N ALA A 405 -15.40 -3.26 45.01
CA ALA A 405 -14.00 -3.07 44.61
C ALA A 405 -13.14 -2.55 45.77
N GLN A 406 -12.33 -3.42 46.37
CA GLN A 406 -11.38 -3.10 47.44
C GLN A 406 -10.28 -4.18 47.48
N LEU A 407 -9.06 -3.81 47.92
CA LEU A 407 -7.79 -4.57 47.83
C LEU A 407 -7.24 -4.62 46.37
N LEU A 408 -5.97 -4.28 46.09
CA LEU A 408 -4.91 -3.66 46.91
C LEU A 408 -4.34 -2.39 46.25
N ARG A 409 -3.94 -1.41 47.07
CA ARG A 409 -3.00 -0.32 46.71
C ARG A 409 -2.31 0.22 47.97
N GLN A 410 -1.09 -0.26 48.21
CA GLN A 410 -0.01 0.34 49.01
C GLN A 410 1.28 -0.20 48.37
N GLN A 411 2.40 0.51 48.22
CA GLN A 411 2.87 1.83 48.72
C GLN A 411 3.53 2.57 47.50
N LEU A 412 4.29 3.68 47.50
CA LEU A 412 4.84 4.70 48.44
C LEU A 412 4.55 6.11 47.80
N PRO A 413 4.90 7.27 48.41
CA PRO A 413 4.50 8.61 47.94
C PRO A 413 5.57 9.44 47.22
N GLY A 414 5.13 10.47 46.48
CA GLY A 414 5.96 11.56 45.94
C GLY A 414 5.16 12.52 45.05
N ALA A 415 5.07 13.80 45.42
CA ALA A 415 4.44 14.87 44.62
C ALA A 415 5.53 15.63 43.81
N VAL A 416 5.26 16.44 42.77
CA VAL A 416 4.37 17.61 42.74
C VAL A 416 3.74 17.86 41.35
N GLN A 417 2.42 18.13 41.38
CA GLN A 417 1.56 18.90 40.47
C GLN A 417 1.88 19.05 38.96
N ARG A 418 0.92 18.63 38.12
CA ARG A 418 0.68 19.19 36.77
C ARG A 418 -0.30 20.37 36.83
N PRO A 419 -0.20 21.37 35.94
CA PRO A 419 -1.31 22.27 35.62
C PRO A 419 -2.54 21.53 35.05
N ARG A 420 -3.71 22.18 35.02
CA ARG A 420 -4.97 21.64 34.47
C ARG A 420 -5.55 22.54 33.37
N GLY A 421 -5.96 21.92 32.26
CA GLY A 421 -6.70 22.51 31.15
C GLY A 421 -6.38 21.75 29.85
N ASP A 422 -7.32 21.30 29.02
CA ASP A 422 -8.79 21.21 29.17
C ASP A 422 -9.31 19.87 28.60
N ARG A 423 -10.59 19.52 28.82
CA ARG A 423 -11.21 18.24 28.45
C ARG A 423 -11.96 18.29 27.12
N ARG A 424 -11.39 17.72 26.05
CA ARG A 424 -12.16 17.18 24.91
C ARG A 424 -11.59 15.83 24.46
N GLY A 425 -12.44 14.95 23.91
CA GLY A 425 -12.06 13.66 23.34
C GLY A 425 -11.81 12.53 24.35
N ARG A 426 -12.69 11.51 24.39
CA ARG A 426 -12.43 10.24 25.09
C ARG A 426 -13.11 9.07 24.38
N ARG A 427 -12.37 7.96 24.23
CA ARG A 427 -12.71 6.63 23.64
C ARG A 427 -12.40 6.51 22.13
N GLY A 428 -11.43 5.62 21.81
CA GLY A 428 -11.26 4.98 20.50
C GLY A 428 -12.08 3.68 20.40
N PRO A 429 -11.80 2.77 19.44
CA PRO A 429 -10.55 1.97 19.49
C PRO A 429 -9.88 1.65 18.13
N ALA A 430 -8.72 0.95 18.17
CA ALA A 430 -7.93 0.43 17.03
C ALA A 430 -7.38 1.53 16.07
N LEU A 431 -6.42 1.33 15.16
CA LEU A 431 -5.58 0.19 14.71
C LEU A 431 -4.08 0.48 15.08
N ARG A 432 -3.03 -0.36 15.00
CA ARG A 432 -2.72 -1.76 14.60
C ARG A 432 -3.12 -2.24 13.19
N THR A 433 -2.21 -2.38 12.21
CA THR A 433 -0.73 -2.29 12.20
C THR A 433 -0.19 -2.04 10.78
N ALA A 434 1.02 -1.46 10.70
CA ALA A 434 2.05 -1.60 9.65
C ALA A 434 1.66 -1.82 8.17
N SER A 435 2.13 -0.90 7.32
CA SER A 435 2.64 -1.21 5.98
C SER A 435 3.96 -0.46 5.78
N GLY A 436 4.89 -1.01 5.00
CA GLY A 436 6.28 -0.53 4.90
C GLY A 436 6.55 0.32 3.66
N CYS A 437 7.03 1.54 3.87
CA CYS A 437 7.72 2.42 2.92
C CYS A 437 8.80 3.20 3.72
N LEU A 438 9.99 3.50 3.20
CA LEU A 438 10.27 4.29 1.99
C LEU A 438 9.66 5.71 2.03
N VAL A 439 10.02 6.53 3.03
CA VAL A 439 10.51 7.91 2.81
C VAL A 439 11.37 8.35 4.01
N GLY A 440 12.34 9.24 3.79
CA GLY A 440 12.89 10.10 4.86
C GLY A 440 11.85 11.08 5.42
N PRO A 441 12.21 11.97 6.36
CA PRO A 441 11.26 12.68 7.24
C PRO A 441 10.25 13.63 6.58
N LEU A 442 10.30 13.88 5.27
CA LEU A 442 9.48 14.88 4.58
C LEU A 442 7.99 14.54 4.38
N HIS A 443 7.60 13.26 4.28
CA HIS A 443 6.32 12.90 3.63
C HIS A 443 5.27 12.13 4.47
N LEU A 444 5.52 11.79 5.74
CA LEU A 444 4.55 11.04 6.57
C LEU A 444 4.17 11.79 7.84
N ARG A 445 2.86 11.85 8.15
CA ARG A 445 2.30 12.43 9.40
C ARG A 445 2.52 11.54 10.65
N HIS A 446 3.61 10.77 10.66
CA HIS A 446 4.05 9.90 11.75
C HIS A 446 5.50 10.25 12.20
N GLN A 447 5.89 11.53 12.05
CA GLN A 447 7.20 12.02 12.48
C GLN A 447 7.48 11.78 13.96
N ASP A 448 6.47 11.77 14.84
CA ASP A 448 6.64 11.65 16.30
C ASP A 448 7.41 10.41 16.76
N LEU A 449 7.29 9.27 16.06
CA LEU A 449 8.01 8.05 16.43
C LEU A 449 9.47 8.07 15.95
N HIS A 450 9.71 8.56 14.73
CA HIS A 450 11.06 8.75 14.19
C HIS A 450 11.81 9.79 15.02
N LYS A 451 11.23 10.98 15.24
CA LYS A 451 11.81 12.04 16.08
C LYS A 451 12.07 11.60 17.52
N ARG A 452 11.23 10.74 18.10
CA ARG A 452 11.49 10.17 19.43
C ARG A 452 12.59 9.11 19.45
N LEU A 453 12.80 8.40 18.35
CA LEU A 453 13.91 7.45 18.17
C LEU A 453 15.22 8.20 17.90
N GLU A 454 15.21 9.16 16.97
CA GLU A 454 16.30 10.11 16.68
C GLU A 454 16.78 10.79 17.97
N GLN A 455 15.88 11.44 18.72
CA GLN A 455 16.20 12.03 20.03
C GLN A 455 16.65 11.01 21.09
N ALA A 456 16.25 9.73 20.99
CA ALA A 456 16.70 8.70 21.92
C ALA A 456 18.11 8.19 21.58
N LEU A 457 18.44 8.08 20.29
CA LEU A 457 19.77 7.77 19.79
C LEU A 457 20.72 8.93 20.06
N ALA A 458 20.31 10.18 19.84
CA ALA A 458 21.08 11.38 20.18
C ALA A 458 21.46 11.40 21.67
N ARG A 459 20.47 11.23 22.57
CA ARG A 459 20.71 11.12 24.02
C ARG A 459 21.57 9.91 24.43
N PHE A 460 21.51 8.80 23.68
CA PHE A 460 22.33 7.61 23.96
C PHE A 460 23.78 7.82 23.51
N LEU A 461 24.00 8.44 22.34
CA LEU A 461 25.31 8.72 21.77
C LEU A 461 25.99 9.97 22.36
N GLY A 462 25.24 10.80 23.10
CA GLY A 462 25.73 12.07 23.64
C GLY A 462 25.79 13.21 22.62
N THR A 463 25.01 13.14 21.54
CA THR A 463 24.96 14.14 20.46
C THR A 463 23.74 15.05 20.55
N ASP A 464 23.81 16.24 19.94
CA ASP A 464 22.71 17.21 19.93
C ASP A 464 21.46 16.69 19.20
N ASP A 465 21.65 15.95 18.10
CA ASP A 465 20.61 15.27 17.34
C ASP A 465 21.15 13.99 16.68
N ALA A 466 20.30 13.22 16.01
CA ALA A 466 20.67 12.04 15.22
C ALA A 466 19.74 11.89 14.01
N ILE A 467 20.27 11.44 12.86
CA ILE A 467 19.50 11.22 11.62
C ILE A 467 19.40 9.72 11.34
N LEU A 468 18.19 9.23 11.08
CA LEU A 468 17.94 7.84 10.69
C LEU A 468 18.09 7.63 9.18
N TYR A 469 18.94 6.68 8.80
CA TYR A 469 19.10 6.19 7.43
C TYR A 469 18.59 4.75 7.30
N THR A 470 18.11 4.39 6.11
CA THR A 470 17.61 3.03 5.81
C THR A 470 18.69 1.96 5.74
N SER A 471 19.93 2.36 5.45
CA SER A 471 21.11 1.49 5.45
C SER A 471 22.39 2.29 5.69
N CYS A 472 23.48 1.59 6.02
CA CYS A 472 24.82 2.20 6.08
C CYS A 472 25.34 2.65 4.70
N PHE A 473 24.71 2.20 3.59
CA PHE A 473 25.01 2.74 2.26
C PHE A 473 24.40 4.13 2.10
N ASP A 474 23.12 4.29 2.43
CA ASP A 474 22.42 5.58 2.36
C ASP A 474 23.06 6.62 3.29
N ALA A 475 23.49 6.19 4.49
CA ALA A 475 24.20 7.03 5.45
C ALA A 475 25.52 7.57 4.88
N ASN A 476 26.36 6.68 4.33
CA ASN A 476 27.64 7.08 3.72
C ASN A 476 27.43 7.94 2.47
N GLY A 477 26.43 7.63 1.64
CA GLY A 477 26.07 8.44 0.47
C GLY A 477 25.72 9.89 0.84
N GLY A 478 24.80 10.07 1.79
CA GLY A 478 24.38 11.41 2.22
C GLY A 478 25.44 12.17 3.02
N LEU A 479 26.28 11.48 3.82
CA LEU A 479 27.24 12.12 4.72
C LEU A 479 28.29 12.96 4.00
N PHE A 480 28.95 12.38 2.98
CA PHE A 480 30.03 13.08 2.27
C PHE A 480 29.52 14.22 1.39
N GLU A 481 28.33 14.09 0.78
CA GLU A 481 27.71 15.18 0.01
C GLU A 481 27.25 16.34 0.91
N THR A 482 26.70 16.05 2.10
CA THR A 482 26.17 17.09 3.01
C THR A 482 27.28 17.94 3.63
N LEU A 483 28.44 17.36 3.93
CA LEU A 483 29.51 18.05 4.66
C LEU A 483 30.50 18.82 3.76
N LEU A 484 30.60 18.49 2.47
CA LEU A 484 31.84 18.69 1.70
C LEU A 484 31.56 19.20 0.28
N ALA A 485 32.32 20.19 -0.16
CA ALA A 485 32.04 20.98 -1.35
C ALA A 485 33.22 21.04 -2.35
N GLU A 486 32.93 21.58 -3.53
CA GLU A 486 33.92 21.88 -4.57
C GLU A 486 34.98 22.86 -4.03
N GLY A 487 36.23 22.39 -3.87
CA GLY A 487 37.32 23.10 -3.18
C GLY A 487 37.82 22.44 -1.89
N ASP A 488 37.17 21.38 -1.41
CA ASP A 488 37.65 20.54 -0.31
C ASP A 488 38.50 19.34 -0.80
N ALA A 489 39.36 18.80 0.06
CA ALA A 489 40.12 17.57 -0.16
C ALA A 489 39.54 16.41 0.64
N VAL A 490 38.84 15.57 -0.09
CA VAL A 490 37.81 14.64 0.34
C VAL A 490 37.82 13.52 -0.69
N VAL A 491 38.40 12.36 -0.43
CA VAL A 491 38.85 11.86 0.88
C VAL A 491 40.22 11.24 0.73
N LEU A 492 41.01 11.31 1.81
CA LEU A 492 42.12 10.40 2.05
C LEU A 492 41.53 9.03 2.37
N SER A 493 41.24 8.27 1.31
CA SER A 493 40.60 6.97 1.41
C SER A 493 41.66 5.91 1.59
N ASP A 494 41.51 5.13 2.64
CA ASP A 494 42.21 3.87 2.77
C ASP A 494 41.94 3.00 1.53
N ALA A 495 42.96 2.27 1.07
CA ALA A 495 42.85 1.43 -0.11
C ALA A 495 41.83 0.29 0.02
N LEU A 496 41.50 -0.15 1.24
CA LEU A 496 40.59 -1.27 1.53
C LEU A 496 39.28 -0.83 2.22
N ASN A 497 38.92 0.45 2.14
CA ASN A 497 37.63 0.95 2.64
C ASN A 497 36.41 0.14 2.13
N HIS A 498 35.41 -0.06 3.00
CA HIS A 498 34.14 -0.68 2.62
C HIS A 498 33.48 0.05 1.44
N ALA A 499 32.88 -0.69 0.51
CA ALA A 499 32.41 -0.16 -0.78
C ALA A 499 31.45 1.04 -0.65
N SER A 500 30.56 1.05 0.35
CA SER A 500 29.66 2.17 0.63
C SER A 500 30.38 3.48 0.99
N ILE A 501 31.54 3.41 1.64
CA ILE A 501 32.38 4.57 1.95
C ILE A 501 32.95 5.10 0.63
N ILE A 502 33.52 4.22 -0.19
CA ILE A 502 34.08 4.56 -1.51
C ILE A 502 33.04 5.20 -2.43
N ASP A 503 31.80 4.68 -2.45
CA ASP A 503 30.73 5.20 -3.30
C ASP A 503 30.17 6.54 -2.81
N GLY A 504 30.01 6.75 -1.50
CA GLY A 504 29.68 8.09 -0.97
C GLY A 504 30.76 9.14 -1.30
N ILE A 505 32.04 8.75 -1.24
CA ILE A 505 33.18 9.60 -1.63
C ILE A 505 33.17 9.91 -3.15
N ARG A 506 32.74 8.96 -3.99
CA ARG A 506 32.61 9.14 -5.45
C ARG A 506 31.50 10.12 -5.84
N LEU A 507 30.39 10.13 -5.09
CA LEU A 507 29.26 11.03 -5.31
C LEU A 507 29.57 12.48 -4.90
N CYS A 508 30.45 12.69 -3.92
CA CYS A 508 30.93 14.01 -3.55
C CYS A 508 31.74 14.69 -4.68
N LYS A 509 31.62 16.02 -4.82
CA LYS A 509 32.33 16.83 -5.82
C LYS A 509 33.80 17.12 -5.50
N ALA A 510 34.23 16.82 -4.29
CA ALA A 510 35.50 17.26 -3.73
C ALA A 510 36.69 16.34 -4.14
N ALA A 511 37.92 16.78 -3.87
CA ALA A 511 39.14 16.20 -4.45
C ALA A 511 39.63 14.94 -3.71
N ARG A 512 39.69 13.79 -4.42
CA ARG A 512 39.92 12.46 -3.84
C ARG A 512 41.38 11.99 -3.91
N TYR A 513 41.88 11.39 -2.83
CA TYR A 513 43.25 10.88 -2.69
C TYR A 513 43.23 9.46 -2.07
N ARG A 514 43.62 8.42 -2.80
CA ARG A 514 43.74 7.06 -2.22
C ARG A 514 45.13 6.88 -1.61
N TYR A 515 45.22 6.43 -0.37
CA TYR A 515 46.48 6.03 0.28
C TYR A 515 46.52 4.51 0.51
N ALA A 516 47.71 3.91 0.67
CA ALA A 516 47.85 2.47 0.91
C ALA A 516 47.29 2.02 2.27
N HIS A 517 46.80 0.79 2.38
CA HIS A 517 46.07 0.33 3.59
C HIS A 517 46.94 0.45 4.85
N ALA A 518 46.43 1.15 5.86
CA ALA A 518 47.13 1.45 7.12
C ALA A 518 48.53 2.11 7.00
N ASP A 519 48.90 2.59 5.81
CA ASP A 519 50.20 3.23 5.54
C ASP A 519 50.17 4.71 5.93
N MET A 520 50.94 5.07 6.97
CA MET A 520 50.98 6.44 7.50
C MET A 520 51.91 7.36 6.69
N ASP A 521 52.92 6.80 6.02
CA ASP A 521 53.91 7.56 5.27
C ASP A 521 53.29 7.97 3.92
N ASP A 522 52.54 7.06 3.29
CA ASP A 522 51.75 7.36 2.10
C ASP A 522 50.56 8.28 2.42
N LEU A 523 49.92 8.12 3.59
CA LEU A 523 48.90 9.03 4.11
C LEU A 523 49.46 10.46 4.29
N GLU A 524 50.67 10.61 4.84
CA GLU A 524 51.32 11.93 4.93
C GLU A 524 51.61 12.52 3.55
N ALA A 525 52.17 11.72 2.63
CA ALA A 525 52.43 12.16 1.26
C ALA A 525 51.15 12.67 0.57
N LYS A 526 50.02 12.00 0.77
CA LYS A 526 48.71 12.47 0.27
C LYS A 526 48.17 13.70 1.04
N LEU A 527 48.34 13.78 2.37
CA LEU A 527 47.97 14.96 3.18
C LEU A 527 48.69 16.22 2.74
N ASN A 528 49.98 16.09 2.40
CA ASN A 528 50.83 17.17 1.88
C ASN A 528 50.44 17.53 0.44
N GLY A 529 50.13 16.53 -0.41
CA GLY A 529 49.55 16.73 -1.74
C GLY A 529 48.15 17.37 -1.75
N ALA A 530 47.47 17.43 -0.59
CA ALA A 530 46.17 18.04 -0.38
C ALA A 530 46.22 19.41 0.35
N ALA A 531 47.42 19.94 0.64
CA ALA A 531 47.59 21.10 1.52
C ALA A 531 46.91 22.41 1.05
N GLY A 532 46.58 22.54 -0.24
CA GLY A 532 45.89 23.70 -0.81
C GLY A 532 44.35 23.72 -0.62
N ALA A 533 43.76 22.67 -0.05
CA ALA A 533 42.30 22.54 0.09
C ALA A 533 41.76 23.16 1.39
N ARG A 534 40.52 23.67 1.32
CA ARG A 534 39.85 24.38 2.44
C ARG A 534 39.62 23.48 3.65
N LEU A 535 39.15 22.26 3.42
CA LEU A 535 38.96 21.22 4.42
C LEU A 535 39.62 19.92 3.96
N ARG A 536 40.25 19.18 4.87
CA ARG A 536 40.90 17.88 4.62
C ARG A 536 40.23 16.81 5.49
N LEU A 537 39.68 15.76 4.87
CA LEU A 537 39.03 14.65 5.57
C LEU A 537 39.71 13.31 5.26
N ILE A 538 40.04 12.58 6.33
CA ILE A 538 40.46 11.18 6.28
C ILE A 538 39.23 10.32 6.56
N ALA A 539 39.00 9.29 5.74
CA ALA A 539 38.02 8.24 6.05
C ALA A 539 38.67 6.87 5.86
N THR A 540 38.64 6.10 6.94
CA THR A 540 39.12 4.73 7.03
C THR A 540 38.05 3.92 7.76
N ASP A 541 37.89 2.64 7.43
CA ASP A 541 36.98 1.76 8.16
C ASP A 541 37.55 1.46 9.56
N GLY A 542 36.71 1.47 10.58
CA GLY A 542 37.16 1.22 11.96
C GLY A 542 37.64 -0.21 12.18
N VAL A 543 37.07 -1.17 11.43
CA VAL A 543 37.52 -2.57 11.38
C VAL A 543 37.34 -3.09 9.96
N PHE A 544 38.42 -3.36 9.24
CA PHE A 544 38.33 -3.94 7.89
C PHE A 544 37.89 -5.40 7.97
N SER A 545 36.60 -5.66 7.71
CA SER A 545 35.93 -6.90 8.11
C SER A 545 36.32 -8.17 7.33
N MET A 546 37.17 -8.06 6.30
CA MET A 546 37.66 -9.21 5.54
C MET A 546 38.77 -9.95 6.30
N ASP A 547 39.79 -9.20 6.73
CA ASP A 547 40.99 -9.72 7.38
C ASP A 547 40.99 -9.48 8.90
N GLY A 548 40.17 -8.53 9.39
CA GLY A 548 39.96 -8.23 10.80
C GLY A 548 40.79 -7.06 11.34
N ASP A 549 41.56 -6.40 10.46
CA ASP A 549 42.46 -5.30 10.79
C ASP A 549 41.71 -4.09 11.36
N ILE A 550 42.36 -3.37 12.28
CA ILE A 550 41.81 -2.19 12.95
C ILE A 550 42.61 -0.97 12.49
N ALA A 551 41.91 0.11 12.12
CA ALA A 551 42.58 1.34 11.69
C ALA A 551 43.50 1.91 12.80
N PRO A 552 44.73 2.34 12.48
CA PRO A 552 45.68 2.90 13.45
C PRO A 552 45.30 4.35 13.81
N LEU A 553 44.16 4.52 14.49
CA LEU A 553 43.55 5.81 14.79
C LEU A 553 44.39 6.69 15.73
N ASP A 554 45.29 6.08 16.53
CA ASP A 554 46.33 6.79 17.26
C ASP A 554 47.32 7.44 16.30
N ARG A 555 47.97 6.66 15.42
CA ARG A 555 48.96 7.17 14.46
C ARG A 555 48.35 8.21 13.50
N ILE A 556 47.09 8.03 13.10
CA ILE A 556 46.32 9.00 12.30
C ILE A 556 46.07 10.30 13.07
N VAL A 557 45.82 10.23 14.39
CA VAL A 557 45.66 11.41 15.27
C VAL A 557 47.00 12.09 15.54
N GLU A 558 48.08 11.33 15.76
CA GLU A 558 49.45 11.84 15.92
C GLU A 558 49.89 12.64 14.68
N LEU A 559 49.77 12.02 13.50
CA LEU A 559 50.09 12.65 12.21
C LEU A 559 49.26 13.93 11.97
N ARG A 560 47.98 13.93 12.37
CA ARG A 560 47.14 15.14 12.34
C ARG A 560 47.63 16.20 13.34
N ALA A 561 48.01 15.81 14.55
CA ALA A 561 48.45 16.72 15.60
C ALA A 561 49.75 17.43 15.20
N GLU A 562 50.69 16.72 14.57
CA GLU A 562 51.92 17.27 14.00
C GLU A 562 51.61 18.29 12.90
N GLN A 563 50.73 17.96 11.94
CA GLN A 563 50.37 18.87 10.85
C GLN A 563 49.50 20.07 11.25
N THR A 564 48.71 19.98 12.33
CA THR A 564 47.66 20.98 12.62
C THR A 564 47.77 21.67 13.98
N ARG A 565 48.58 21.16 14.92
CA ARG A 565 48.67 21.62 16.32
C ARG A 565 47.34 21.66 17.07
N LEU A 566 46.33 20.94 16.59
CA LEU A 566 45.02 20.78 17.22
C LEU A 566 44.94 19.40 17.88
N GLY A 567 44.69 19.36 19.18
CA GLY A 567 44.49 18.11 19.90
C GLY A 567 43.22 17.39 19.46
N MET A 568 43.33 16.08 19.25
CA MET A 568 42.21 15.13 19.23
C MET A 568 42.40 14.10 20.34
N THR A 569 41.30 13.54 20.81
CA THR A 569 41.26 12.57 21.92
C THR A 569 40.94 11.17 21.40
N THR A 570 41.70 10.15 21.80
CA THR A 570 41.40 8.74 21.52
C THR A 570 40.32 8.16 22.44
N GLU A 571 39.84 8.90 23.44
CA GLU A 571 38.90 8.49 24.51
C GLU A 571 37.68 7.64 24.08
N LEU A 572 37.14 7.84 22.88
CA LEU A 572 36.03 7.02 22.35
C LEU A 572 36.51 5.65 21.85
N ARG A 573 37.69 5.58 21.22
CA ARG A 573 38.35 4.33 20.83
C ARG A 573 38.79 3.54 22.05
N ASP A 574 39.40 4.23 23.02
CA ASP A 574 40.00 3.60 24.19
C ASP A 574 38.91 2.93 25.05
N ARG A 575 37.85 3.68 25.35
CA ARG A 575 36.62 3.18 26.00
C ARG A 575 35.89 2.11 25.18
N LEU A 576 35.95 2.15 23.85
CA LEU A 576 35.41 1.08 23.01
C LEU A 576 36.20 -0.22 23.18
N ALA A 577 37.53 -0.14 23.27
CA ALA A 577 38.40 -1.29 23.53
C ALA A 577 38.18 -1.84 24.95
N GLU A 578 38.13 -0.97 25.97
CA GLU A 578 37.80 -1.34 27.36
C GLU A 578 36.44 -2.04 27.46
N ASN A 579 35.37 -1.44 26.92
CA ASN A 579 34.03 -2.03 26.89
C ASN A 579 33.99 -3.36 26.13
N THR A 580 34.78 -3.50 25.06
CA THR A 580 34.86 -4.74 24.25
C THR A 580 35.58 -5.85 25.00
N ALA A 581 36.68 -5.54 25.67
CA ALA A 581 37.41 -6.49 26.52
C ALA A 581 36.51 -6.95 27.68
N TYR A 582 35.93 -6.01 28.43
CA TYR A 582 35.03 -6.31 29.55
C TYR A 582 33.86 -7.22 29.15
N PHE A 583 33.16 -6.91 28.04
CA PHE A 583 32.05 -7.73 27.58
C PHE A 583 32.50 -9.12 27.11
N ARG A 584 33.65 -9.23 26.43
CA ARG A 584 34.21 -10.54 26.04
C ARG A 584 34.58 -11.38 27.25
N ASP A 585 35.36 -10.83 28.17
CA ASP A 585 35.86 -11.54 29.35
C ASP A 585 34.71 -12.01 30.24
N ALA A 586 33.72 -11.15 30.48
CA ALA A 586 32.55 -11.50 31.29
C ALA A 586 31.66 -12.56 30.62
N MET A 587 31.48 -12.51 29.29
CA MET A 587 30.68 -13.51 28.57
C MET A 587 31.41 -14.86 28.44
N THR A 588 32.73 -14.86 28.25
CA THR A 588 33.55 -16.07 28.27
C THR A 588 33.59 -16.68 29.68
N ALA A 589 33.68 -15.86 30.74
CA ALA A 589 33.55 -16.31 32.12
C ALA A 589 32.14 -16.85 32.47
N ALA A 590 31.10 -16.38 31.78
CA ALA A 590 29.76 -16.95 31.83
C ALA A 590 29.60 -18.26 31.03
N GLY A 591 30.67 -18.75 30.37
CA GLY A 591 30.70 -20.02 29.66
C GLY A 591 30.38 -19.96 28.16
N PHE A 592 30.16 -18.77 27.58
CA PHE A 592 29.91 -18.66 26.15
C PHE A 592 31.18 -18.81 25.31
N ASP A 593 31.10 -19.62 24.24
CA ASP A 593 32.12 -19.63 23.20
C ASP A 593 32.03 -18.34 22.35
N ILE A 594 33.15 -17.63 22.29
CA ILE A 594 33.35 -16.40 21.55
C ILE A 594 34.67 -16.52 20.82
N ARG A 595 34.69 -16.22 19.51
CA ARG A 595 35.95 -16.28 18.75
C ARG A 595 36.97 -15.28 19.33
N PRO A 596 38.24 -15.69 19.52
CA PRO A 596 39.33 -14.79 19.89
C PRO A 596 39.43 -13.59 18.95
N GLY A 597 39.77 -12.42 19.50
CA GLY A 597 39.91 -11.17 18.75
C GLY A 597 39.63 -9.96 19.63
N VAL A 598 40.11 -8.79 19.19
CA VAL A 598 39.97 -7.50 19.91
C VAL A 598 38.92 -6.57 19.29
N HIS A 599 38.32 -6.96 18.17
CA HIS A 599 37.35 -6.15 17.42
C HIS A 599 35.98 -6.00 18.15
N PRO A 600 35.34 -4.81 18.14
CA PRO A 600 34.08 -4.54 18.86
C PRO A 600 32.84 -5.33 18.41
N ILE A 601 32.94 -6.08 17.30
CA ILE A 601 31.90 -7.02 16.85
C ILE A 601 32.14 -8.37 17.53
N VAL A 602 31.51 -8.64 18.66
CA VAL A 602 31.68 -9.87 19.46
C VAL A 602 30.81 -11.00 18.88
N PRO A 603 31.39 -12.11 18.37
CA PRO A 603 30.64 -13.21 17.78
C PRO A 603 30.42 -14.33 18.80
N ILE A 604 29.23 -14.36 19.40
CA ILE A 604 28.80 -15.40 20.34
C ILE A 604 28.37 -16.62 19.51
N MET A 605 29.15 -17.69 19.60
CA MET A 605 28.93 -18.90 18.82
C MET A 605 27.81 -19.74 19.44
N LEU A 606 26.82 -20.11 18.63
CA LEU A 606 25.73 -21.02 19.03
C LEU A 606 25.91 -22.40 18.40
N TYR A 607 26.57 -22.44 17.24
CA TYR A 607 26.73 -23.60 16.35
C TYR A 607 25.38 -24.18 15.87
N ASP A 608 25.42 -25.04 14.86
CA ASP A 608 24.21 -25.73 14.38
C ASP A 608 23.92 -26.92 15.30
N ALA A 609 23.53 -26.61 16.54
CA ALA A 609 23.25 -27.60 17.58
C ALA A 609 22.17 -28.60 17.12
N PRO A 610 22.28 -29.90 17.47
CA PRO A 610 21.45 -30.95 16.90
C PRO A 610 19.95 -30.70 17.07
N SER A 611 19.21 -30.95 15.99
CA SER A 611 17.86 -30.45 15.67
C SER A 611 16.72 -30.95 16.56
N GLU A 612 17.01 -31.67 17.64
CA GLU A 612 16.03 -32.12 18.63
C GLU A 612 15.81 -31.10 19.75
N ARG A 613 16.77 -30.20 20.02
CA ARG A 613 16.63 -29.12 21.02
C ARG A 613 16.05 -27.81 20.45
N LEU A 614 15.99 -27.69 19.11
CA LEU A 614 15.58 -26.48 18.39
C LEU A 614 14.69 -26.85 17.20
N GLN A 615 13.39 -27.09 17.45
CA GLN A 615 12.42 -27.25 16.36
C GLN A 615 12.00 -25.90 15.77
N GLY A 616 12.24 -25.72 14.47
CA GLY A 616 11.88 -24.54 13.71
C GLY A 616 13.04 -23.54 13.60
N GLY A 617 13.63 -23.44 12.41
CA GLY A 617 14.72 -22.51 12.14
C GLY A 617 14.24 -21.06 12.04
N ASP A 618 14.17 -20.37 13.18
CA ASP A 618 15.00 -19.18 13.45
C ASP A 618 15.02 -18.90 14.99
N PRO A 619 15.03 -17.68 15.58
CA PRO A 619 16.03 -17.40 16.59
C PRO A 619 15.43 -17.37 18.01
N LEU A 620 15.23 -18.54 18.61
CA LEU A 620 14.67 -18.62 19.97
C LEU A 620 15.47 -17.80 21.00
N MET A 621 16.80 -17.87 20.98
CA MET A 621 17.64 -17.08 21.90
C MET A 621 17.47 -15.56 21.70
N ALA A 622 17.42 -15.06 20.46
CA ALA A 622 17.20 -13.64 20.21
C ALA A 622 15.77 -13.19 20.58
N THR A 623 14.80 -14.10 20.48
CA THR A 623 13.41 -13.85 20.87
C THR A 623 13.28 -13.73 22.40
N ASP A 624 13.95 -14.60 23.16
CA ASP A 624 13.98 -14.53 24.63
C ASP A 624 14.78 -13.31 25.12
N LEU A 625 15.92 -13.02 24.50
CA LEU A 625 16.70 -11.81 24.77
C LEU A 625 15.87 -10.54 24.53
N LEU A 626 15.08 -10.50 23.45
CA LEU A 626 14.16 -9.39 23.20
C LEU A 626 13.05 -9.29 24.26
N ALA A 627 12.65 -10.39 24.90
CA ALA A 627 11.72 -10.37 26.04
C ALA A 627 12.38 -9.82 27.33
N GLU A 628 13.68 -10.06 27.55
CA GLU A 628 14.51 -9.38 28.55
C GLU A 628 14.87 -7.92 28.15
N GLY A 629 14.47 -7.50 26.95
CA GLY A 629 14.66 -6.15 26.41
C GLY A 629 16.04 -5.90 25.77
N ILE A 630 16.72 -6.96 25.33
CA ILE A 630 17.99 -6.96 24.59
C ILE A 630 17.72 -7.35 23.14
N TYR A 631 17.69 -6.37 22.22
CA TYR A 631 17.49 -6.63 20.80
C TYR A 631 18.81 -7.07 20.13
N VAL A 632 18.83 -8.27 19.57
CA VAL A 632 19.95 -8.84 18.80
C VAL A 632 19.45 -9.61 17.59
N ILE A 633 20.32 -9.86 16.62
CA ILE A 633 20.03 -10.63 15.41
C ILE A 633 20.92 -11.88 15.39
N GLY A 634 20.30 -13.05 15.21
CA GLY A 634 20.99 -14.30 14.95
C GLY A 634 21.36 -14.46 13.48
N PHE A 635 22.47 -15.12 13.22
CA PHE A 635 22.94 -15.45 11.87
C PHE A 635 23.09 -16.97 11.76
N SER A 636 22.37 -17.57 10.81
CA SER A 636 22.35 -19.01 10.51
C SER A 636 22.61 -19.25 9.02
N PHE A 637 22.69 -20.51 8.59
CA PHE A 637 22.71 -20.86 7.16
C PHE A 637 21.44 -20.33 6.45
N PRO A 638 21.54 -19.72 5.26
CA PRO A 638 22.71 -19.61 4.38
C PRO A 638 23.58 -18.36 4.59
N VAL A 639 23.26 -17.48 5.54
CA VAL A 639 23.98 -16.20 5.77
C VAL A 639 25.35 -16.43 6.41
N VAL A 640 25.54 -17.56 7.10
CA VAL A 640 26.84 -18.08 7.54
C VAL A 640 26.99 -19.55 7.13
N PRO A 641 28.23 -20.09 7.05
CA PRO A 641 28.43 -21.49 6.72
C PRO A 641 27.68 -22.42 7.69
N GLN A 642 27.19 -23.54 7.18
CA GLN A 642 26.56 -24.57 8.00
C GLN A 642 27.53 -25.03 9.11
N GLY A 643 26.99 -25.26 10.30
CA GLY A 643 27.73 -25.48 11.53
C GLY A 643 28.08 -24.19 12.30
N GLN A 644 28.03 -23.00 11.70
CA GLN A 644 28.58 -21.77 12.28
C GLN A 644 27.54 -20.73 12.72
N ALA A 645 26.33 -21.15 13.10
CA ALA A 645 25.32 -20.26 13.65
C ALA A 645 25.82 -19.45 14.88
N ARG A 646 25.46 -18.17 14.96
CA ARG A 646 26.00 -17.21 15.94
C ARG A 646 25.16 -15.94 16.07
N ILE A 647 25.26 -15.28 17.23
CA ILE A 647 24.80 -13.89 17.40
C ILE A 647 26.02 -12.97 17.30
N ARG A 648 25.88 -11.84 16.59
CA ARG A 648 26.90 -10.78 16.57
C ARG A 648 26.41 -9.62 17.43
N VAL A 649 27.11 -9.34 18.52
CA VAL A 649 26.89 -8.14 19.37
C VAL A 649 27.88 -7.07 18.94
N GLN A 650 27.43 -5.83 18.74
CA GLN A 650 28.31 -4.70 18.46
C GLN A 650 28.40 -3.83 19.72
N ILE A 651 29.59 -3.73 20.29
CA ILE A 651 29.85 -2.89 21.46
C ILE A 651 30.05 -1.44 21.01
N SER A 652 29.68 -0.48 21.88
CA SER A 652 29.78 0.95 21.61
C SER A 652 30.51 1.72 22.72
N ALA A 653 31.23 2.77 22.35
CA ALA A 653 31.81 3.75 23.26
C ALA A 653 30.74 4.53 24.07
N ALA A 654 29.50 4.54 23.57
CA ALA A 654 28.33 5.16 24.21
C ALA A 654 27.84 4.41 25.46
N HIS A 655 28.35 3.20 25.74
CA HIS A 655 28.14 2.59 27.06
C HIS A 655 29.08 3.26 28.08
N HIS A 656 28.64 4.41 28.60
CA HIS A 656 29.32 5.18 29.65
C HIS A 656 29.26 4.51 31.03
N GLU A 657 28.31 3.61 31.24
CA GLU A 657 28.07 2.89 32.49
C GLU A 657 28.16 1.38 32.22
N SER A 658 28.90 0.64 33.05
CA SER A 658 28.99 -0.83 32.94
C SER A 658 27.61 -1.48 32.98
N ALA A 659 26.66 -0.90 33.73
CA ALA A 659 25.29 -1.38 33.91
C ALA A 659 24.54 -1.71 32.60
N HIS A 660 24.88 -1.05 31.48
CA HIS A 660 24.34 -1.40 30.17
C HIS A 660 24.89 -2.72 29.62
N LEU A 661 26.20 -2.97 29.80
CA LEU A 661 26.86 -4.23 29.46
C LEU A 661 26.47 -5.32 30.46
N ASP A 662 26.48 -5.02 31.76
CA ASP A 662 26.12 -5.93 32.85
C ASP A 662 24.72 -6.50 32.65
N ARG A 663 23.72 -5.64 32.37
CA ARG A 663 22.35 -6.08 32.06
C ARG A 663 22.28 -6.96 30.81
N ALA A 664 23.11 -6.68 29.79
CA ALA A 664 23.17 -7.54 28.60
C ALA A 664 23.77 -8.91 28.94
N ILE A 665 24.90 -8.94 29.67
CA ILE A 665 25.58 -10.15 30.14
C ILE A 665 24.64 -11.00 31.01
N GLU A 666 23.92 -10.40 31.96
CA GLU A 666 22.92 -11.09 32.79
C GLU A 666 21.80 -11.74 31.95
N ALA A 667 21.25 -11.01 30.98
CA ALA A 667 20.20 -11.51 30.10
C ALA A 667 20.71 -12.65 29.21
N PHE A 668 21.91 -12.50 28.63
CA PHE A 668 22.59 -13.55 27.88
C PHE A 668 22.81 -14.79 28.75
N THR A 669 23.38 -14.65 29.94
CA THR A 669 23.63 -15.77 30.87
C THR A 669 22.33 -16.49 31.25
N ARG A 670 21.26 -15.75 31.56
CA ARG A 670 19.96 -16.31 31.94
C ARG A 670 19.32 -17.10 30.80
N VAL A 671 19.25 -16.51 29.60
CA VAL A 671 18.69 -17.18 28.41
C VAL A 671 19.58 -18.35 27.97
N GLY A 672 20.90 -18.21 28.05
CA GLY A 672 21.88 -19.25 27.74
C GLY A 672 21.67 -20.51 28.58
N ARG A 673 21.53 -20.36 29.90
CA ARG A 673 21.17 -21.44 30.83
C ARG A 673 19.80 -22.03 30.53
N GLN A 674 18.78 -21.18 30.34
CA GLN A 674 17.41 -21.61 30.02
C GLN A 674 17.34 -22.45 28.73
N ARG A 675 18.25 -22.21 27.77
CA ARG A 675 18.35 -22.94 26.51
C ARG A 675 19.40 -24.07 26.52
N GLY A 676 20.13 -24.27 27.60
CA GLY A 676 21.20 -25.28 27.70
C GLY A 676 22.35 -25.04 26.72
N ILE A 677 22.67 -23.76 26.48
CA ILE A 677 23.83 -23.30 25.68
C ILE A 677 25.07 -23.18 26.57
N ILE A 678 24.87 -22.87 27.86
CA ILE A 678 25.86 -22.80 28.94
C ILE A 678 25.29 -23.48 30.20
N GLU A 679 26.15 -23.77 31.18
CA GLU A 679 25.81 -24.39 32.48
C GLU A 679 25.31 -23.39 33.53
#